data_AF-A0A0M8SWW8-F1
#
_entry.id   AF-A0A0M8SWW8-F1
#
_cell.length_a   1.000
_cell.length_b   1.000
_cell.length_c   1.000
_cell.angle_alpha   90.00
_cell.angle_beta   90.00
_cell.angle_gamma   90.00
#
_symmetry.space_group_name_H-M   'P 1'
#
loop_
_entity.id
_entity.type
_entity.pdbx_description
1 polymer ?
#
loop_
_entity_poly.entity_id
_entity_poly.type
_entity_poly.pdbx_seq_one_letter_code
_entity_poly.pdbx_strand_id
1 'polypeptide(L)'
;MATPTAVANGTITTVAGTGAAGYDEDGVPATDTALNGPHVATDRSGTFYIADTNNHRIRKVGTDGIIRTIAGTGTSGFSGDGGQATAAQIAQPVSVAVGADGSVYFATWGSSRVRKVAPDGIITTVAGGGTGTADGGRAVDAGLSNVFAIALDGAGNLYLTERYGHTVRRVGTDGVIRTVAGTGQAGYDKDDVPATTATLNGPKGLAVDGAGNLYIADTGNHRVRKVGTDGVIRTVAGTGDPGYIADGGPGVKTRLNSPEGLAVDGDGNLYIADSANHRVRRVDPGGVITTIAGTGTGGYDADGTPADAARLYFPNTVALDGDGNLFIGDGNNNRVRKVAGATRFDPAKFPIADLYGAAVAPHTVQRGQEFDVGARIRNRGPNSVDGESVTVVLTLADGLTGGPGTTGRRLTRTFPGVKIIPYFQALPNGWDHLDALFRVSAPETTPAGTYECTLEIQYSGELNLKDNTFVLPVTVVVPRDVSDETALEIRQETVPEAAPGQQAKFNVLFNSPTGRPVNPGVVTQRFTAPTGFVFTGQPSYGYYGTIHGVITGNLDYLIEDDGRILTISANPHVNTTTSDTGPLVYTIGIQALPGARPGVSADGSAGVGKHAPIQISGKVTGSGQDERALRVAQESVPQAAPGATASFNVEIRSLNDVPVAPGTIEQRFTAPTGFAFTGGASYGYYYVKPAVTGNLTTRLEDGGRTLVVESDPHVNTDSTDATALLYTLSVRALPDATPGSYEDGKAVIGRLAPVPLSGHIL
;
A
#
# COMPACT_ATOMS: atom_id res chain seq x y z
N MET A 1 -7.24 66.13 20.29
CA MET A 1 -7.20 65.11 19.21
C MET A 1 -7.34 63.77 19.89
N ALA A 2 -8.48 63.11 19.73
CA ALA A 2 -8.72 61.79 20.30
C ALA A 2 -7.93 60.75 19.49
N THR A 3 -7.15 59.94 20.18
CA THR A 3 -6.52 58.73 19.63
C THR A 3 -7.58 57.81 19.05
N PRO A 4 -7.44 57.29 17.80
CA PRO A 4 -8.38 56.33 17.27
C PRO A 4 -8.30 55.05 18.10
N THR A 5 -9.38 54.73 18.80
CA THR A 5 -9.59 53.44 19.45
C THR A 5 -9.64 52.36 18.37
N ALA A 6 -8.77 51.35 18.47
CA ALA A 6 -8.82 50.13 17.67
C ALA A 6 -10.24 49.55 17.72
N VAL A 7 -10.91 49.48 16.58
CA VAL A 7 -12.25 48.89 16.48
C VAL A 7 -12.06 47.37 16.46
N ALA A 8 -12.69 46.66 17.42
CA ALA A 8 -12.70 45.20 17.46
C ALA A 8 -13.06 44.63 16.08
N ASN A 9 -12.34 43.58 15.65
CA ASN A 9 -12.50 42.88 14.36
C ASN A 9 -13.98 42.83 13.94
N GLY A 10 -14.33 43.54 12.86
CA GLY A 10 -15.72 43.74 12.46
C GLY A 10 -16.52 42.43 12.46
N THR A 11 -17.75 42.45 12.96
CA THR A 11 -18.62 41.27 12.99
C THR A 11 -19.15 40.95 11.60
N ILE A 12 -19.23 39.67 11.25
CA ILE A 12 -19.89 39.21 10.02
C ILE A 12 -21.35 38.84 10.28
N THR A 13 -22.23 39.23 9.36
CA THR A 13 -23.68 38.98 9.43
C THR A 13 -24.23 38.56 8.07
N THR A 14 -25.31 37.78 8.05
CA THR A 14 -26.02 37.42 6.83
C THR A 14 -27.00 38.54 6.49
N VAL A 15 -26.91 39.05 5.26
CA VAL A 15 -27.79 40.13 4.76
C VAL A 15 -28.71 39.66 3.64
N ALA A 16 -28.43 38.50 3.04
CA ALA A 16 -29.38 37.80 2.18
C ALA A 16 -29.08 36.29 2.13
N GLY A 17 -30.11 35.47 1.96
CA GLY A 17 -29.99 34.02 1.82
C GLY A 17 -30.16 33.25 3.14
N THR A 18 -30.95 32.18 3.11
CA THR A 18 -31.13 31.25 4.23
C THR A 18 -30.02 30.19 4.32
N GLY A 19 -29.27 30.02 3.23
CA GLY A 19 -28.29 28.96 3.01
C GLY A 19 -28.80 27.73 2.27
N ALA A 20 -30.11 27.63 2.08
CA ALA A 20 -30.69 26.66 1.16
C ALA A 20 -30.49 27.13 -0.29
N ALA A 21 -30.12 26.19 -1.17
CA ALA A 21 -30.10 26.42 -2.60
C ALA A 21 -31.54 26.38 -3.14
N GLY A 22 -32.05 27.49 -3.66
CA GLY A 22 -33.41 27.56 -4.19
C GLY A 22 -33.92 28.98 -4.35
N TYR A 23 -35.22 29.12 -4.64
CA TYR A 23 -35.95 30.37 -4.77
C TYR A 23 -37.32 30.22 -4.13
N ASP A 24 -37.72 31.16 -3.28
CA ASP A 24 -39.04 31.17 -2.62
C ASP A 24 -39.96 32.19 -3.29
N GLU A 25 -39.81 33.49 -2.98
CA GLU A 25 -40.59 34.58 -3.58
C GLU A 25 -39.92 35.97 -3.43
N ASP A 26 -40.54 37.02 -3.97
CA ASP A 26 -40.12 38.42 -3.82
C ASP A 26 -40.95 39.14 -2.74
N GLY A 27 -40.45 40.26 -2.24
CA GLY A 27 -41.18 41.11 -1.28
C GLY A 27 -41.01 40.69 0.18
N VAL A 28 -40.20 39.67 0.45
CA VAL A 28 -39.84 39.18 1.79
C VAL A 28 -38.52 39.77 2.27
N PRO A 29 -38.21 39.71 3.59
CA PRO A 29 -36.87 40.02 4.08
C PRO A 29 -35.81 39.19 3.34
N ALA A 30 -34.72 39.84 2.92
CA ALA A 30 -33.68 39.19 2.13
C ALA A 30 -33.01 38.00 2.86
N THR A 31 -33.01 38.02 4.19
CA THR A 31 -32.49 36.95 5.05
C THR A 31 -33.36 35.69 5.05
N ASP A 32 -34.62 35.80 4.62
CA ASP A 32 -35.63 34.74 4.77
C ASP A 32 -35.87 33.97 3.48
N THR A 33 -35.26 34.37 2.36
CA THR A 33 -35.35 33.68 1.07
C THR A 33 -34.14 32.80 0.80
N ALA A 34 -34.34 31.68 0.12
CA ALA A 34 -33.28 30.91 -0.52
C ALA A 34 -32.63 31.70 -1.68
N LEU A 35 -31.33 31.43 -1.90
CA LEU A 35 -30.53 31.93 -3.03
C LEU A 35 -29.74 30.75 -3.62
N ASN A 36 -29.21 30.87 -4.83
CA ASN A 36 -28.41 29.79 -5.42
C ASN A 36 -27.21 30.33 -6.22
N GLY A 37 -26.03 30.25 -5.60
CA GLY A 37 -24.78 30.81 -6.12
C GLY A 37 -24.81 32.34 -6.24
N PRO A 38 -25.07 33.09 -5.15
CA PRO A 38 -25.23 34.54 -5.22
C PRO A 38 -23.91 35.25 -5.51
N HIS A 39 -23.92 36.19 -6.46
CA HIS A 39 -22.88 37.21 -6.63
C HIS A 39 -23.45 38.60 -6.33
N VAL A 40 -22.84 39.35 -5.41
CA VAL A 40 -23.26 40.67 -4.96
C VAL A 40 -22.47 41.82 -5.59
N ALA A 41 -23.18 42.93 -5.82
CA ALA A 41 -22.64 44.27 -6.05
C ALA A 41 -23.43 45.29 -5.22
N THR A 42 -22.82 46.42 -4.90
CA THR A 42 -23.39 47.48 -4.06
C THR A 42 -23.43 48.79 -4.82
N ASP A 43 -24.40 49.65 -4.48
CA ASP A 43 -24.27 51.08 -4.78
C ASP A 43 -23.80 51.85 -3.54
N ARG A 44 -23.54 53.15 -3.72
CA ARG A 44 -23.01 54.01 -2.65
C ARG A 44 -24.00 54.22 -1.49
N SER A 45 -25.29 53.91 -1.68
CA SER A 45 -26.33 54.12 -0.67
C SER A 45 -26.49 52.96 0.31
N GLY A 46 -25.80 51.84 0.08
CA GLY A 46 -25.97 50.60 0.84
C GLY A 46 -27.06 49.68 0.28
N THR A 47 -27.72 50.04 -0.82
CA THR A 47 -28.53 49.11 -1.62
C THR A 47 -27.59 48.14 -2.33
N PHE A 48 -27.96 46.87 -2.38
CA PHE A 48 -27.17 45.84 -3.04
C PHE A 48 -27.99 44.99 -3.99
N TYR A 49 -27.29 44.43 -4.98
CA TYR A 49 -27.84 43.70 -6.10
C TYR A 49 -27.18 42.34 -6.16
N ILE A 50 -27.97 41.31 -6.44
CA ILE A 50 -27.53 39.92 -6.42
C ILE A 50 -27.79 39.33 -7.81
N ALA A 51 -26.75 38.86 -8.48
CA ALA A 51 -26.91 37.84 -9.50
C ALA A 51 -27.18 36.51 -8.79
N ASP A 52 -28.44 36.10 -8.81
CA ASP A 52 -28.90 34.85 -8.23
C ASP A 52 -28.75 33.76 -9.30
N THR A 53 -27.50 33.34 -9.48
CA THR A 53 -26.96 32.73 -10.71
C THR A 53 -27.80 31.58 -11.21
N ASN A 54 -28.03 30.58 -10.36
CA ASN A 54 -28.73 29.37 -10.77
C ASN A 54 -30.26 29.51 -10.70
N ASN A 55 -30.75 30.61 -10.11
CA ASN A 55 -32.15 31.00 -10.16
C ASN A 55 -32.45 31.95 -11.32
N HIS A 56 -31.47 32.24 -12.20
CA HIS A 56 -31.66 32.98 -13.45
C HIS A 56 -32.30 34.36 -13.27
N ARG A 57 -31.93 35.06 -12.19
CA ARG A 57 -32.50 36.35 -11.80
C ARG A 57 -31.43 37.33 -11.35
N ILE A 58 -31.71 38.61 -11.58
CA ILE A 58 -31.04 39.72 -10.88
C ILE A 58 -32.01 40.22 -9.81
N ARG A 59 -31.56 40.21 -8.56
CA ARG A 59 -32.33 40.64 -7.39
C ARG A 59 -31.76 41.95 -6.86
N LYS A 60 -32.60 42.78 -6.25
CA LYS A 60 -32.26 44.03 -5.57
C LYS A 60 -32.73 43.94 -4.13
N VAL A 61 -31.88 44.35 -3.19
CA VAL A 61 -32.22 44.52 -1.78
C VAL A 61 -32.02 45.99 -1.43
N GLY A 62 -33.11 46.67 -1.11
CA GLY A 62 -33.08 48.07 -0.71
C GLY A 62 -32.59 48.25 0.73
N THR A 63 -32.53 49.49 1.18
CA THR A 63 -32.26 49.83 2.59
C THR A 63 -33.36 49.38 3.55
N ASP A 64 -34.54 49.01 3.01
CA ASP A 64 -35.63 48.35 3.72
C ASP A 64 -35.36 46.87 4.04
N GLY A 65 -34.28 46.29 3.50
CA GLY A 65 -33.93 44.88 3.67
C GLY A 65 -34.82 43.91 2.89
N ILE A 66 -35.68 44.41 2.00
CA ILE A 66 -36.63 43.59 1.23
C ILE A 66 -36.05 43.24 -0.14
N ILE A 67 -36.05 41.95 -0.50
CA ILE A 67 -35.54 41.46 -1.78
C ILE A 67 -36.61 41.50 -2.88
N ARG A 68 -36.23 41.93 -4.08
CA ARG A 68 -37.10 42.03 -5.26
C ARG A 68 -36.38 41.61 -6.53
N THR A 69 -37.03 40.88 -7.43
CA THR A 69 -36.50 40.59 -8.77
C THR A 69 -36.62 41.84 -9.63
N ILE A 70 -35.51 42.29 -10.18
CA ILE A 70 -35.46 43.41 -11.13
C ILE A 70 -35.20 42.96 -12.56
N ALA A 71 -34.72 41.73 -12.75
CA ALA A 71 -34.61 41.11 -14.07
C ALA A 71 -34.65 39.59 -13.98
N GLY A 72 -35.21 38.93 -14.99
CA GLY A 72 -35.22 37.48 -15.09
C GLY A 72 -36.55 36.85 -14.67
N THR A 73 -37.01 35.87 -15.45
CA THR A 73 -38.22 35.08 -15.16
C THR A 73 -37.95 33.85 -14.31
N GLY A 74 -36.68 33.53 -14.04
CA GLY A 74 -36.29 32.26 -13.44
C GLY A 74 -36.10 31.11 -14.42
N THR A 75 -36.37 31.33 -15.69
CA THR A 75 -36.11 30.36 -16.76
C THR A 75 -34.82 30.74 -17.49
N SER A 76 -33.91 29.78 -17.64
CA SER A 76 -32.68 29.96 -18.42
C SER A 76 -33.02 30.27 -19.88
N GLY A 77 -32.35 31.27 -20.46
CA GLY A 77 -32.52 31.64 -21.86
C GLY A 77 -32.08 33.06 -22.15
N PHE A 78 -32.44 33.56 -23.34
CA PHE A 78 -32.20 34.94 -23.75
C PHE A 78 -33.43 35.48 -24.49
N SER A 79 -34.07 36.50 -23.91
CA SER A 79 -35.19 37.21 -24.53
C SER A 79 -35.36 38.62 -23.93
N GLY A 80 -36.27 39.42 -24.50
CA GLY A 80 -36.82 40.62 -23.86
C GLY A 80 -36.07 41.93 -24.03
N ASP A 81 -34.99 41.98 -24.84
CA ASP A 81 -34.31 43.25 -25.15
C ASP A 81 -35.31 44.28 -25.74
N GLY A 82 -35.27 45.51 -25.22
CA GLY A 82 -36.21 46.59 -25.51
C GLY A 82 -37.52 46.56 -24.70
N GLY A 83 -37.75 45.51 -23.89
CA GLY A 83 -38.91 45.36 -23.03
C GLY A 83 -38.57 45.41 -21.53
N GLN A 84 -39.57 45.12 -20.68
CA GLN A 84 -39.40 45.06 -19.23
C GLN A 84 -38.47 43.90 -18.80
N ALA A 85 -37.48 44.21 -17.99
CA ALA A 85 -36.43 43.27 -17.57
C ALA A 85 -36.96 42.05 -16.79
N THR A 86 -38.05 42.21 -16.05
CA THR A 86 -38.70 41.12 -15.28
C THR A 86 -39.37 40.07 -16.17
N ALA A 87 -39.65 40.39 -17.44
CA ALA A 87 -40.18 39.45 -18.42
C ALA A 87 -39.09 38.74 -19.25
N ALA A 88 -37.82 39.14 -19.11
CA ALA A 88 -36.72 38.57 -19.87
C ALA A 88 -36.27 37.20 -19.34
N GLN A 89 -35.95 36.26 -20.23
CA GLN A 89 -35.17 35.07 -19.87
C GLN A 89 -33.69 35.43 -19.77
N ILE A 90 -33.00 34.91 -18.75
CA ILE A 90 -31.59 35.17 -18.46
C ILE A 90 -30.87 33.86 -18.16
N ALA A 91 -29.85 33.53 -18.95
CA ALA A 91 -29.05 32.33 -18.75
C ALA A 91 -27.89 32.61 -17.78
N GLN A 92 -28.04 32.16 -16.52
CA GLN A 92 -27.01 32.18 -15.47
C GLN A 92 -26.27 33.52 -15.34
N PRO A 93 -26.90 34.56 -14.77
CA PRO A 93 -26.20 35.80 -14.50
C PRO A 93 -25.10 35.56 -13.45
N VAL A 94 -23.89 36.06 -13.64
CA VAL A 94 -22.73 35.75 -12.77
C VAL A 94 -22.01 36.96 -12.18
N SER A 95 -22.24 38.16 -12.71
CA SER A 95 -21.65 39.40 -12.20
C SER A 95 -22.61 40.54 -12.42
N VAL A 96 -22.63 41.48 -11.47
CA VAL A 96 -23.47 42.68 -11.47
C VAL A 96 -22.59 43.89 -11.26
N ALA A 97 -22.89 45.01 -11.93
CA ALA A 97 -22.29 46.31 -11.69
C ALA A 97 -23.38 47.40 -11.76
N VAL A 98 -23.26 48.44 -10.94
CA VAL A 98 -24.26 49.51 -10.88
C VAL A 98 -23.65 50.81 -11.41
N GLY A 99 -24.30 51.40 -12.40
CA GLY A 99 -23.93 52.70 -12.95
C GLY A 99 -24.31 53.85 -12.03
N ALA A 100 -23.63 54.98 -12.17
CA ALA A 100 -23.95 56.20 -11.42
C ALA A 100 -25.35 56.77 -11.73
N ASP A 101 -25.93 56.39 -12.87
CA ASP A 101 -27.31 56.70 -13.28
C ASP A 101 -28.36 55.76 -12.66
N GLY A 102 -27.93 54.79 -11.83
CA GLY A 102 -28.80 53.77 -11.24
C GLY A 102 -29.08 52.57 -12.15
N SER A 103 -28.46 52.52 -13.34
CA SER A 103 -28.61 51.36 -14.22
C SER A 103 -27.87 50.15 -13.67
N VAL A 104 -28.44 48.96 -13.85
CA VAL A 104 -27.86 47.70 -13.39
C VAL A 104 -27.36 46.90 -14.59
N TYR A 105 -26.05 46.71 -14.67
CA TYR A 105 -25.39 45.90 -15.67
C TYR A 105 -25.16 44.50 -15.10
N PHE A 106 -25.26 43.48 -15.95
CA PHE A 106 -24.93 42.12 -15.54
C PHE A 106 -24.37 41.29 -16.70
N ALA A 107 -23.43 40.40 -16.36
CA ALA A 107 -22.89 39.41 -17.28
C ALA A 107 -23.68 38.11 -17.21
N THR A 108 -23.94 37.50 -18.36
CA THR A 108 -24.61 36.20 -18.47
C THR A 108 -23.63 35.14 -18.91
N TRP A 109 -23.40 34.13 -18.08
CA TRP A 109 -22.45 33.06 -18.36
C TRP A 109 -22.91 32.17 -19.52
N GLY A 110 -24.19 31.78 -19.53
CA GLY A 110 -24.74 30.86 -20.52
C GLY A 110 -24.98 31.46 -21.91
N SER A 111 -25.14 32.79 -22.00
CA SER A 111 -25.38 33.49 -23.27
C SER A 111 -24.23 34.39 -23.74
N SER A 112 -23.09 34.45 -23.01
CA SER A 112 -21.90 35.25 -23.34
C SER A 112 -22.21 36.71 -23.72
N ARG A 113 -23.05 37.37 -22.93
CA ARG A 113 -23.51 38.76 -23.12
C ARG A 113 -23.33 39.57 -21.85
N VAL A 114 -23.23 40.89 -22.01
CA VAL A 114 -23.50 41.87 -20.95
C VAL A 114 -24.80 42.59 -21.27
N ARG A 115 -25.73 42.60 -20.31
CA ARG A 115 -27.02 43.28 -20.43
C ARG A 115 -27.14 44.37 -19.38
N LYS A 116 -27.94 45.39 -19.68
CA LYS A 116 -28.21 46.56 -18.84
C LYS A 116 -29.71 46.68 -18.60
N VAL A 117 -30.11 46.86 -17.34
CA VAL A 117 -31.44 47.32 -16.93
C VAL A 117 -31.34 48.80 -16.64
N ALA A 118 -32.06 49.62 -17.39
CA ALA A 118 -32.17 51.06 -17.13
C ALA A 118 -33.09 51.33 -15.92
N PRO A 119 -33.06 52.54 -15.33
CA PRO A 119 -33.89 52.88 -14.16
C PRO A 119 -35.41 52.75 -14.40
N ASP A 120 -35.86 52.81 -15.65
CA ASP A 120 -37.24 52.59 -16.08
C ASP A 120 -37.62 51.09 -16.23
N GLY A 121 -36.69 50.19 -15.93
CA GLY A 121 -36.87 48.74 -16.00
C GLY A 121 -36.65 48.14 -17.39
N ILE A 122 -36.22 48.91 -18.39
CA ILE A 122 -35.98 48.39 -19.75
C ILE A 122 -34.64 47.68 -19.82
N ILE A 123 -34.64 46.46 -20.38
CA ILE A 123 -33.42 45.66 -20.56
C ILE A 123 -32.86 45.78 -21.98
N THR A 124 -31.54 45.88 -22.11
CA THR A 124 -30.82 45.97 -23.40
C THR A 124 -29.51 45.19 -23.36
N THR A 125 -29.08 44.62 -24.49
CA THR A 125 -27.71 44.11 -24.64
C THR A 125 -26.73 45.26 -24.88
N VAL A 126 -25.63 45.28 -24.12
CA VAL A 126 -24.55 46.27 -24.24
C VAL A 126 -23.34 45.69 -24.95
N ALA A 127 -23.07 44.39 -24.76
CA ALA A 127 -21.97 43.71 -25.43
C ALA A 127 -22.25 42.21 -25.60
N GLY A 128 -21.69 41.62 -26.65
CA GLY A 128 -21.74 40.18 -26.89
C GLY A 128 -22.99 39.71 -27.64
N GLY A 129 -22.89 38.48 -28.17
CA GLY A 129 -23.98 37.81 -28.84
C GLY A 129 -24.03 37.93 -30.37
N GLY A 130 -23.01 38.53 -30.97
CA GLY A 130 -22.74 38.45 -32.40
C GLY A 130 -21.73 37.35 -32.74
N THR A 131 -21.34 37.26 -34.00
CA THR A 131 -20.41 36.24 -34.53
C THR A 131 -18.94 36.70 -34.59
N GLY A 132 -18.65 37.92 -34.11
CA GLY A 132 -17.29 38.47 -34.06
C GLY A 132 -17.18 39.88 -34.65
N THR A 133 -16.43 40.75 -33.99
CA THR A 133 -15.88 42.00 -34.57
C THR A 133 -14.38 42.03 -34.31
N ALA A 134 -13.62 42.69 -35.19
CA ALA A 134 -12.27 43.09 -34.83
C ALA A 134 -12.29 44.06 -33.62
N ASP A 135 -11.18 44.16 -32.90
CA ASP A 135 -11.02 45.21 -31.88
C ASP A 135 -11.24 46.59 -32.51
N GLY A 136 -11.97 47.45 -31.80
CA GLY A 136 -12.44 48.74 -32.31
C GLY A 136 -13.80 48.70 -33.00
N GLY A 137 -14.47 47.53 -33.08
CA GLY A 137 -15.83 47.38 -33.56
C GLY A 137 -16.92 47.69 -32.52
N ARG A 138 -18.19 47.61 -32.94
CA ARG A 138 -19.36 47.76 -32.06
C ARG A 138 -19.46 46.60 -31.07
N ALA A 139 -19.64 46.91 -29.78
CA ALA A 139 -19.65 45.91 -28.71
C ALA A 139 -20.77 44.88 -28.82
N VAL A 140 -21.96 45.27 -29.32
CA VAL A 140 -23.13 44.39 -29.47
C VAL A 140 -22.95 43.33 -30.57
N ASP A 141 -22.03 43.56 -31.50
CA ASP A 141 -21.75 42.63 -32.60
C ASP A 141 -20.60 41.66 -32.24
N ALA A 142 -19.93 41.88 -31.11
CA ALA A 142 -18.77 41.10 -30.68
C ALA A 142 -19.17 39.64 -30.33
N GLY A 143 -18.33 38.70 -30.77
CA GLY A 143 -18.39 37.31 -30.33
C GLY A 143 -17.54 37.14 -29.08
N LEU A 144 -18.15 37.22 -27.90
CA LEU A 144 -17.45 37.13 -26.62
C LEU A 144 -17.36 35.67 -26.14
N SER A 145 -16.20 35.31 -25.59
CA SER A 145 -15.89 33.97 -25.08
C SER A 145 -16.07 33.92 -23.57
N ASN A 146 -17.30 33.61 -23.15
CA ASN A 146 -17.67 33.35 -21.77
C ASN A 146 -17.39 34.53 -20.82
N VAL A 147 -18.24 35.54 -20.92
CA VAL A 147 -18.16 36.72 -20.05
C VAL A 147 -18.42 36.33 -18.60
N PHE A 148 -17.50 36.66 -17.69
CA PHE A 148 -17.60 36.27 -16.27
C PHE A 148 -17.81 37.46 -15.32
N ALA A 149 -16.87 38.40 -15.24
CA ALA A 149 -17.05 39.63 -14.47
C ALA A 149 -17.24 40.85 -15.36
N ILE A 150 -17.89 41.85 -14.77
CA ILE A 150 -17.95 43.21 -15.27
C ILE A 150 -17.57 44.21 -14.19
N ALA A 151 -17.01 45.35 -14.59
CA ALA A 151 -16.78 46.51 -13.73
C ALA A 151 -17.00 47.80 -14.53
N LEU A 152 -17.41 48.87 -13.85
CA LEU A 152 -17.54 50.20 -14.44
C LEU A 152 -16.46 51.12 -13.87
N ASP A 153 -15.87 51.96 -14.71
CA ASP A 153 -15.06 53.08 -14.25
C ASP A 153 -15.92 54.33 -13.94
N GLY A 154 -15.30 55.36 -13.35
CA GLY A 154 -15.98 56.61 -13.02
C GLY A 154 -16.53 57.39 -14.22
N ALA A 155 -16.07 57.08 -15.44
CA ALA A 155 -16.56 57.68 -16.69
C ALA A 155 -17.68 56.86 -17.36
N GLY A 156 -18.04 55.70 -16.77
CA GLY A 156 -19.07 54.80 -17.30
C GLY A 156 -18.58 53.84 -18.37
N ASN A 157 -17.27 53.66 -18.56
CA ASN A 157 -16.76 52.61 -19.43
C ASN A 157 -16.89 51.26 -18.73
N LEU A 158 -17.29 50.25 -19.49
CA LEU A 158 -17.53 48.89 -19.01
C LEU A 158 -16.33 48.01 -19.33
N TYR A 159 -15.75 47.41 -18.30
CA TYR A 159 -14.72 46.39 -18.42
C TYR A 159 -15.35 45.02 -18.22
N LEU A 160 -14.91 44.01 -18.97
CA LEU A 160 -15.40 42.64 -18.87
C LEU A 160 -14.28 41.62 -19.07
N THR A 161 -14.35 40.50 -18.36
CA THR A 161 -13.44 39.36 -18.56
C THR A 161 -14.04 38.33 -19.49
N GLU A 162 -13.24 37.84 -20.43
CA GLU A 162 -13.56 36.63 -21.20
C GLU A 162 -12.81 35.46 -20.57
N ARG A 163 -13.51 34.63 -19.77
CA ARG A 163 -12.87 33.55 -19.02
C ARG A 163 -12.18 32.55 -19.96
N TYR A 164 -12.84 32.14 -21.04
CA TYR A 164 -12.23 31.24 -22.03
C TYR A 164 -11.58 32.02 -23.17
N GLY A 165 -11.79 33.33 -23.24
CA GLY A 165 -11.06 34.21 -24.14
C GLY A 165 -9.72 34.65 -23.60
N HIS A 166 -9.39 34.42 -22.32
CA HIS A 166 -8.11 34.78 -21.70
C HIS A 166 -7.75 36.28 -21.84
N THR A 167 -8.77 37.13 -21.88
CA THR A 167 -8.66 38.57 -22.15
C THR A 167 -9.54 39.38 -21.22
N VAL A 168 -9.21 40.67 -21.10
CA VAL A 168 -10.08 41.70 -20.56
C VAL A 168 -10.41 42.68 -21.68
N ARG A 169 -11.70 42.94 -21.87
CA ARG A 169 -12.23 43.86 -22.88
C ARG A 169 -12.80 45.10 -22.20
N ARG A 170 -12.74 46.23 -22.89
CA ARG A 170 -13.35 47.50 -22.49
C ARG A 170 -14.34 47.95 -23.55
N VAL A 171 -15.55 48.27 -23.15
CA VAL A 171 -16.58 48.92 -23.95
C VAL A 171 -16.65 50.38 -23.53
N GLY A 172 -16.30 51.27 -24.46
CA GLY A 172 -16.42 52.71 -24.24
C GLY A 172 -17.88 53.17 -24.22
N THR A 173 -18.12 54.39 -23.73
CA THR A 173 -19.45 55.04 -23.81
C THR A 173 -19.91 55.31 -25.24
N ASP A 174 -19.00 55.24 -26.21
CA ASP A 174 -19.23 55.22 -27.66
C ASP A 174 -19.78 53.87 -28.18
N GLY A 175 -19.86 52.85 -27.33
CA GLY A 175 -20.29 51.49 -27.69
C GLY A 175 -19.22 50.69 -28.42
N VAL A 176 -17.96 51.13 -28.41
CA VAL A 176 -16.85 50.45 -29.09
C VAL A 176 -16.09 49.54 -28.12
N ILE A 177 -15.84 48.29 -28.52
CA ILE A 177 -15.10 47.31 -27.73
C ILE A 177 -13.63 47.22 -28.12
N ARG A 178 -12.72 47.12 -27.14
CA ARG A 178 -11.27 46.95 -27.34
C ARG A 178 -10.68 46.00 -26.30
N THR A 179 -9.64 45.25 -26.67
CA THR A 179 -8.84 44.49 -25.70
C THR A 179 -7.94 45.43 -24.90
N VAL A 180 -7.95 45.30 -23.57
CA VAL A 180 -7.13 46.11 -22.66
C VAL A 180 -6.10 45.28 -21.90
N ALA A 181 -6.30 43.97 -21.80
CA ALA A 181 -5.31 43.03 -21.27
C ALA A 181 -5.51 41.62 -21.83
N GLY A 182 -4.44 40.84 -21.94
CA GLY A 182 -4.49 39.46 -22.43
C GLY A 182 -4.27 39.36 -23.95
N THR A 183 -3.63 38.28 -24.39
CA THR A 183 -3.38 37.97 -25.81
C THR A 183 -4.39 37.00 -26.42
N GLY A 184 -5.28 36.44 -25.61
CA GLY A 184 -6.14 35.32 -26.03
C GLY A 184 -5.58 33.94 -25.72
N GLN A 185 -4.32 33.85 -25.27
CA GLN A 185 -3.67 32.59 -24.91
C GLN A 185 -3.62 32.41 -23.39
N ALA A 186 -3.99 31.20 -22.94
CA ALA A 186 -3.87 30.80 -21.55
C ALA A 186 -2.40 30.74 -21.12
N GLY A 187 -2.04 31.46 -20.06
CA GLY A 187 -0.69 31.36 -19.49
C GLY A 187 -0.33 32.54 -18.60
N TYR A 188 0.91 32.53 -18.13
CA TYR A 188 1.57 33.64 -17.45
C TYR A 188 2.97 33.78 -18.06
N ASP A 189 3.31 34.98 -18.50
CA ASP A 189 4.62 35.32 -19.05
C ASP A 189 5.48 36.04 -18.00
N LYS A 190 5.30 37.35 -17.84
CA LYS A 190 6.04 38.18 -16.87
C LYS A 190 5.28 39.46 -16.56
N ASP A 191 5.73 40.15 -15.52
CA ASP A 191 5.27 41.49 -15.17
C ASP A 191 6.03 42.58 -15.94
N ASP A 192 5.56 43.82 -15.82
CA ASP A 192 6.16 45.03 -16.35
C ASP A 192 6.24 45.08 -17.89
N VAL A 193 5.20 44.55 -18.53
CA VAL A 193 4.98 44.58 -19.98
C VAL A 193 3.66 45.28 -20.34
N PRO A 194 3.45 45.73 -21.59
CA PRO A 194 2.14 46.20 -22.03
C PRO A 194 1.06 45.15 -21.79
N ALA A 195 -0.05 45.53 -21.16
CA ALA A 195 -1.09 44.61 -20.73
C ALA A 195 -1.70 43.78 -21.89
N THR A 196 -1.78 44.35 -23.09
CA THR A 196 -2.29 43.69 -24.31
C THR A 196 -1.33 42.63 -24.88
N THR A 197 -0.09 42.57 -24.41
CA THR A 197 0.91 41.56 -24.81
C THR A 197 1.11 40.47 -23.76
N ALA A 198 0.62 40.66 -22.55
CA ALA A 198 0.71 39.68 -21.47
C ALA A 198 -0.31 38.55 -21.65
N THR A 199 0.04 37.35 -21.19
CA THR A 199 -0.90 36.23 -21.13
C THR A 199 -1.67 36.23 -19.81
N LEU A 200 -2.94 35.83 -19.86
CA LEU A 200 -3.82 35.63 -18.70
C LEU A 200 -4.40 34.22 -18.76
N ASN A 201 -4.80 33.66 -17.63
CA ASN A 201 -5.37 32.33 -17.56
C ASN A 201 -6.71 32.34 -16.82
N GLY A 202 -7.81 32.31 -17.57
CA GLY A 202 -9.15 32.23 -16.99
C GLY A 202 -9.50 33.40 -16.07
N PRO A 203 -9.30 34.67 -16.47
CA PRO A 203 -9.56 35.79 -15.56
C PRO A 203 -11.04 35.84 -15.18
N LYS A 204 -11.35 35.91 -13.88
CA LYS A 204 -12.73 35.94 -13.39
C LYS A 204 -13.16 37.27 -12.81
N GLY A 205 -12.33 37.96 -12.03
CA GLY A 205 -12.70 39.18 -11.31
C GLY A 205 -12.15 40.46 -11.91
N LEU A 206 -12.87 41.56 -11.72
CA LEU A 206 -12.43 42.90 -12.10
C LEU A 206 -12.78 43.93 -11.00
N ALA A 207 -11.89 44.90 -10.82
CA ALA A 207 -12.19 46.15 -10.12
C ALA A 207 -11.46 47.30 -10.80
N VAL A 208 -12.05 48.49 -10.81
CA VAL A 208 -11.41 49.72 -11.31
C VAL A 208 -11.37 50.74 -10.18
N ASP A 209 -10.19 51.28 -9.89
CA ASP A 209 -10.05 52.31 -8.86
C ASP A 209 -10.39 53.71 -9.39
N GLY A 210 -10.49 54.68 -8.47
CA GLY A 210 -10.79 56.08 -8.82
C GLY A 210 -9.71 56.77 -9.66
N ALA A 211 -8.50 56.20 -9.74
CA ALA A 211 -7.42 56.69 -10.58
C ALA A 211 -7.44 56.06 -11.99
N GLY A 212 -8.33 55.09 -12.24
CA GLY A 212 -8.45 54.39 -13.52
C GLY A 212 -7.51 53.18 -13.67
N ASN A 213 -6.91 52.70 -12.57
CA ASN A 213 -6.20 51.42 -12.62
C ASN A 213 -7.19 50.26 -12.61
N LEU A 214 -6.89 49.24 -13.40
CA LEU A 214 -7.69 48.02 -13.53
C LEU A 214 -7.03 46.87 -12.78
N TYR A 215 -7.78 46.24 -11.89
CA TYR A 215 -7.37 45.04 -11.15
C TYR A 215 -8.07 43.83 -11.74
N ILE A 216 -7.33 42.74 -11.95
CA ILE A 216 -7.77 41.53 -12.65
C ILE A 216 -7.45 40.33 -11.78
N ALA A 217 -8.45 39.53 -11.42
CA ALA A 217 -8.22 38.25 -10.79
C ALA A 217 -7.89 37.24 -11.89
N ASP A 218 -6.60 36.99 -12.07
CA ASP A 218 -6.03 36.05 -13.04
C ASP A 218 -6.11 34.64 -12.44
N THR A 219 -7.35 34.15 -12.32
CA THR A 219 -7.75 33.05 -11.43
C THR A 219 -6.99 31.76 -11.69
N GLY A 220 -6.81 31.38 -12.97
CA GLY A 220 -6.08 30.18 -13.36
C GLY A 220 -4.57 30.29 -13.16
N ASN A 221 -4.06 31.50 -12.98
CA ASN A 221 -2.67 31.78 -12.60
C ASN A 221 -2.52 32.08 -11.11
N HIS A 222 -3.57 31.94 -10.29
CA HIS A 222 -3.53 32.15 -8.84
C HIS A 222 -2.93 33.51 -8.41
N ARG A 223 -3.25 34.57 -9.17
CA ARG A 223 -2.72 35.92 -8.98
C ARG A 223 -3.82 36.98 -9.12
N VAL A 224 -3.55 38.15 -8.56
CA VAL A 224 -4.24 39.39 -8.91
C VAL A 224 -3.25 40.31 -9.61
N ARG A 225 -3.61 40.76 -10.81
CA ARG A 225 -2.80 41.62 -11.68
C ARG A 225 -3.39 43.02 -11.70
N LYS A 226 -2.56 44.05 -11.80
CA LYS A 226 -2.96 45.46 -11.95
C LYS A 226 -2.44 45.98 -13.28
N VAL A 227 -3.33 46.52 -14.11
CA VAL A 227 -2.99 47.35 -15.27
C VAL A 227 -3.03 48.80 -14.82
N GLY A 228 -1.87 49.47 -14.86
CA GLY A 228 -1.77 50.88 -14.55
C GLY A 228 -2.36 51.76 -15.65
N THR A 229 -2.52 53.06 -15.36
CA THR A 229 -2.89 54.07 -16.37
C THR A 229 -1.85 54.24 -17.48
N ASP A 230 -0.64 53.74 -17.25
CA ASP A 230 0.44 53.59 -18.24
C ASP A 230 0.23 52.41 -19.21
N GLY A 231 -0.80 51.60 -19.00
CA GLY A 231 -1.09 50.40 -19.79
C GLY A 231 -0.18 49.22 -19.47
N VAL A 232 0.62 49.28 -18.40
CA VAL A 232 1.55 48.23 -17.98
C VAL A 232 0.88 47.32 -16.96
N ILE A 233 1.01 46.00 -17.15
CA ILE A 233 0.48 44.99 -16.21
C ILE A 233 1.56 44.50 -15.24
N ARG A 234 1.19 44.38 -13.96
CA ARG A 234 2.06 43.90 -12.89
C ARG A 234 1.29 43.09 -11.84
N THR A 235 1.91 42.12 -11.19
CA THR A 235 1.29 41.36 -10.10
C THR A 235 1.24 42.21 -8.84
N VAL A 236 0.07 42.24 -8.17
CA VAL A 236 -0.12 42.94 -6.89
C VAL A 236 -0.40 41.97 -5.74
N ALA A 237 -0.85 40.75 -6.04
CA ALA A 237 -1.00 39.68 -5.07
C ALA A 237 -0.89 38.29 -5.70
N GLY A 238 -0.35 37.32 -4.95
CA GLY A 238 -0.20 35.93 -5.40
C GLY A 238 1.16 35.63 -6.04
N THR A 239 1.70 34.45 -5.79
CA THR A 239 2.97 33.98 -6.40
C THR A 239 2.76 33.19 -7.69
N GLY A 240 1.54 32.66 -7.90
CA GLY A 240 1.24 31.68 -8.94
C GLY A 240 1.07 30.26 -8.45
N ASP A 241 1.55 29.96 -7.26
CA ASP A 241 1.33 28.66 -6.63
C ASP A 241 0.02 28.72 -5.83
N PRO A 242 -0.90 27.76 -6.03
CA PRO A 242 -2.10 27.70 -5.21
C PRO A 242 -1.74 27.40 -3.75
N GLY A 243 -2.40 28.08 -2.82
CA GLY A 243 -2.27 27.83 -1.38
C GLY A 243 -2.38 29.12 -0.58
N TYR A 244 -1.97 29.07 0.69
CA TYR A 244 -2.06 30.19 1.63
C TYR A 244 -0.71 30.43 2.31
N ILE A 245 -0.40 31.72 2.53
CA ILE A 245 0.70 32.20 3.38
C ILE A 245 0.06 33.16 4.40
N ALA A 246 0.57 33.13 5.63
CA ALA A 246 0.03 33.92 6.73
C ALA A 246 0.06 35.42 6.42
N ASP A 247 -0.83 36.15 7.08
CA ASP A 247 -1.01 37.59 6.91
C ASP A 247 0.17 38.42 7.42
N GLY A 248 0.24 39.68 6.98
CA GLY A 248 1.23 40.67 7.43
C GLY A 248 2.46 40.77 6.52
N GLY A 249 2.54 39.99 5.45
CA GLY A 249 3.64 40.00 4.48
C GLY A 249 3.28 40.69 3.16
N PRO A 250 4.24 40.81 2.22
CA PRO A 250 3.97 41.36 0.89
C PRO A 250 2.98 40.50 0.10
N GLY A 251 1.93 41.10 -0.45
CA GLY A 251 0.90 40.43 -1.24
C GLY A 251 1.48 39.69 -2.45
N VAL A 252 2.47 40.26 -3.13
CA VAL A 252 3.16 39.63 -4.27
C VAL A 252 3.99 38.39 -3.90
N LYS A 253 4.20 38.14 -2.60
CA LYS A 253 4.88 36.96 -2.07
C LYS A 253 3.94 35.99 -1.37
N THR A 254 2.65 36.32 -1.25
CA THR A 254 1.65 35.42 -0.70
C THR A 254 1.20 34.40 -1.74
N ARG A 255 0.68 33.26 -1.29
CA ARG A 255 -0.07 32.35 -2.17
C ARG A 255 -1.54 32.72 -2.09
N LEU A 256 -2.18 32.77 -3.26
CA LEU A 256 -3.63 32.83 -3.40
C LEU A 256 -4.08 31.52 -4.02
N ASN A 257 -5.34 31.15 -3.86
CA ASN A 257 -5.89 29.95 -4.48
C ASN A 257 -7.19 30.28 -5.19
N SER A 258 -7.10 30.31 -6.52
CA SER A 258 -8.19 30.69 -7.44
C SER A 258 -8.94 31.94 -6.98
N PRO A 259 -8.30 33.13 -6.92
CA PRO A 259 -9.00 34.36 -6.57
C PRO A 259 -10.11 34.67 -7.59
N GLU A 260 -11.29 35.07 -7.13
CA GLU A 260 -12.44 35.37 -7.99
C GLU A 260 -12.88 36.82 -7.90
N GLY A 261 -13.54 37.23 -6.83
CA GLY A 261 -14.02 38.60 -6.63
C GLY A 261 -12.94 39.61 -6.29
N LEU A 262 -13.08 40.84 -6.80
CA LEU A 262 -12.23 41.98 -6.45
C LEU A 262 -13.07 43.23 -6.14
N ALA A 263 -12.63 44.02 -5.16
CA ALA A 263 -13.13 45.37 -4.91
C ALA A 263 -11.97 46.27 -4.48
N VAL A 264 -12.06 47.57 -4.73
CA VAL A 264 -11.06 48.55 -4.31
C VAL A 264 -11.76 49.71 -3.63
N ASP A 265 -11.26 50.13 -2.47
CA ASP A 265 -11.82 51.29 -1.74
C ASP A 265 -11.17 52.61 -2.17
N GLY A 266 -11.69 53.72 -1.63
CA GLY A 266 -11.19 55.07 -1.91
C GLY A 266 -9.78 55.34 -1.41
N ASP A 267 -9.28 54.55 -0.46
CA ASP A 267 -7.91 54.65 0.06
C ASP A 267 -6.93 53.79 -0.75
N GLY A 268 -7.42 53.04 -1.75
CA GLY A 268 -6.63 52.18 -2.62
C GLY A 268 -6.37 50.78 -2.06
N ASN A 269 -7.09 50.36 -1.00
CA ASN A 269 -7.02 48.99 -0.53
C ASN A 269 -7.78 48.06 -1.48
N LEU A 270 -7.15 46.95 -1.85
CA LEU A 270 -7.71 45.92 -2.72
C LEU A 270 -8.23 44.75 -1.89
N TYR A 271 -9.52 44.44 -1.99
CA TYR A 271 -10.18 43.30 -1.38
C TYR A 271 -10.29 42.17 -2.40
N ILE A 272 -9.95 40.96 -1.99
CA ILE A 272 -9.81 39.78 -2.84
C ILE A 272 -10.60 38.63 -2.21
N ALA A 273 -11.57 38.10 -2.95
CA ALA A 273 -12.14 36.80 -2.60
C ALA A 273 -11.13 35.71 -2.99
N ASP A 274 -10.39 35.22 -2.00
CA ASP A 274 -9.39 34.14 -2.14
C ASP A 274 -10.13 32.80 -2.03
N SER A 275 -10.88 32.49 -3.09
CA SER A 275 -12.05 31.62 -3.04
C SER A 275 -11.75 30.19 -2.59
N ALA A 276 -10.75 29.55 -3.18
CA ALA A 276 -10.38 28.18 -2.82
C ALA A 276 -9.56 28.10 -1.52
N ASN A 277 -9.12 29.25 -0.99
CA ASN A 277 -8.61 29.37 0.38
C ASN A 277 -9.70 29.75 1.40
N HIS A 278 -10.97 29.88 0.98
CA HIS A 278 -12.12 30.18 1.86
C HIS A 278 -11.94 31.45 2.73
N ARG A 279 -11.36 32.49 2.13
CA ARG A 279 -11.05 33.76 2.81
C ARG A 279 -11.35 34.96 1.92
N VAL A 280 -11.55 36.10 2.56
CA VAL A 280 -11.42 37.41 1.92
C VAL A 280 -10.18 38.11 2.46
N ARG A 281 -9.30 38.50 1.56
CA ARG A 281 -8.02 39.14 1.86
C ARG A 281 -8.05 40.61 1.44
N ARG A 282 -7.29 41.46 2.11
CA ARG A 282 -7.08 42.87 1.78
C ARG A 282 -5.60 43.12 1.55
N VAL A 283 -5.25 43.79 0.45
CA VAL A 283 -3.92 44.32 0.18
C VAL A 283 -3.97 45.84 0.32
N ASP A 284 -3.17 46.39 1.22
CA ASP A 284 -3.08 47.85 1.41
C ASP A 284 -2.22 48.53 0.32
N PRO A 285 -2.20 49.87 0.22
CA PRO A 285 -1.35 50.58 -0.74
C PRO A 285 0.16 50.34 -0.56
N GLY A 286 0.60 49.92 0.64
CA GLY A 286 1.97 49.49 0.89
C GLY A 286 2.27 48.08 0.37
N GLY A 287 1.27 47.36 -0.11
CA GLY A 287 1.37 46.00 -0.63
C GLY A 287 1.31 44.92 0.45
N VAL A 288 0.93 45.24 1.69
CA VAL A 288 0.79 44.24 2.76
C VAL A 288 -0.57 43.54 2.64
N ILE A 289 -0.58 42.21 2.68
CA ILE A 289 -1.81 41.41 2.63
C ILE A 289 -2.26 40.95 4.02
N THR A 290 -3.56 41.05 4.29
CA THR A 290 -4.20 40.62 5.54
C THR A 290 -5.54 39.93 5.28
N THR A 291 -5.98 39.03 6.17
CA THR A 291 -7.31 38.42 6.10
C THR A 291 -8.30 39.31 6.83
N ILE A 292 -9.41 39.64 6.16
CA ILE A 292 -10.50 40.45 6.71
C ILE A 292 -11.70 39.59 7.06
N ALA A 293 -11.88 38.44 6.38
CA ALA A 293 -12.89 37.46 6.73
C ALA A 293 -12.47 36.04 6.35
N GLY A 294 -12.92 35.03 7.09
CA GLY A 294 -12.64 33.62 6.79
C GLY A 294 -11.49 33.03 7.59
N THR A 295 -11.69 31.83 8.13
CA THR A 295 -10.62 31.06 8.81
C THR A 295 -9.75 30.24 7.87
N GLY A 296 -10.25 29.98 6.65
CA GLY A 296 -9.67 29.07 5.68
C GLY A 296 -10.23 27.67 5.65
N THR A 297 -11.13 27.35 6.58
CA THR A 297 -11.88 26.10 6.55
C THR A 297 -13.24 26.36 5.95
N GLY A 298 -13.60 25.60 4.92
CA GLY A 298 -14.92 25.68 4.29
C GLY A 298 -16.04 25.40 5.29
N GLY A 299 -17.04 26.25 5.35
CA GLY A 299 -18.22 26.06 6.19
C GLY A 299 -18.93 27.38 6.51
N TYR A 300 -19.85 27.33 7.46
CA TYR A 300 -20.63 28.48 7.93
C TYR A 300 -20.64 28.52 9.46
N ASP A 301 -20.42 29.70 10.02
CA ASP A 301 -20.66 30.01 11.42
C ASP A 301 -21.77 31.06 11.58
N ALA A 302 -22.42 31.03 12.74
CA ALA A 302 -23.52 31.92 13.07
C ALA A 302 -23.10 33.40 13.01
N ASP A 303 -24.08 34.25 12.71
CA ASP A 303 -23.90 35.70 12.62
C ASP A 303 -23.49 36.31 13.96
N GLY A 304 -22.75 37.43 13.89
CA GLY A 304 -22.18 38.10 15.05
C GLY A 304 -20.79 37.61 15.43
N THR A 305 -20.29 36.54 14.79
CA THR A 305 -18.90 36.08 14.92
C THR A 305 -17.93 37.15 14.37
N PRO A 306 -16.73 37.35 14.95
CA PRO A 306 -15.68 38.16 14.32
C PRO A 306 -15.39 37.66 12.91
N ALA A 307 -15.27 38.57 11.93
CA ALA A 307 -15.19 38.17 10.52
C ALA A 307 -13.99 37.26 10.21
N ASP A 308 -12.84 37.50 10.82
CA ASP A 308 -11.61 36.71 10.69
C ASP A 308 -11.67 35.34 11.39
N ALA A 309 -12.63 35.16 12.30
CA ALA A 309 -12.91 33.90 12.98
C ALA A 309 -14.07 33.10 12.35
N ALA A 310 -14.84 33.70 11.44
CA ALA A 310 -15.97 33.03 10.80
C ALA A 310 -15.52 32.15 9.63
N ARG A 311 -16.14 30.97 9.46
CA ARG A 311 -16.00 30.16 8.26
C ARG A 311 -16.80 30.76 7.09
N LEU A 312 -16.15 30.79 5.94
CA LEU A 312 -16.74 31.06 4.63
C LEU A 312 -16.60 29.80 3.78
N TYR A 313 -17.36 29.67 2.70
CA TYR A 313 -17.22 28.53 1.79
C TYR A 313 -17.25 28.97 0.32
N PHE A 314 -16.06 28.96 -0.31
CA PHE A 314 -15.84 29.46 -1.67
C PHE A 314 -16.47 30.85 -1.89
N PRO A 315 -15.99 31.90 -1.18
CA PRO A 315 -16.47 33.25 -1.45
C PRO A 315 -16.16 33.62 -2.91
N ASN A 316 -17.16 34.00 -3.69
CA ASN A 316 -17.05 34.16 -5.15
C ASN A 316 -16.95 35.64 -5.59
N THR A 317 -17.40 36.57 -4.74
CA THR A 317 -17.40 38.00 -5.03
C THR A 317 -17.29 38.83 -3.76
N VAL A 318 -16.78 40.05 -3.90
CA VAL A 318 -16.68 41.06 -2.85
C VAL A 318 -17.11 42.41 -3.40
N ALA A 319 -17.81 43.20 -2.59
CA ALA A 319 -18.26 44.56 -2.96
C ALA A 319 -18.25 45.47 -1.73
N LEU A 320 -18.08 46.77 -1.94
CA LEU A 320 -18.05 47.78 -0.87
C LEU A 320 -19.16 48.80 -1.05
N ASP A 321 -19.88 49.15 0.01
CA ASP A 321 -20.78 50.30 0.00
C ASP A 321 -20.05 51.61 0.32
N GLY A 322 -20.77 52.74 0.27
CA GLY A 322 -20.22 54.06 0.54
C GLY A 322 -19.74 54.27 1.98
N ASP A 323 -20.20 53.44 2.92
CA ASP A 323 -19.80 53.49 4.33
C ASP A 323 -18.56 52.62 4.60
N GLY A 324 -18.08 51.88 3.59
CA GLY A 324 -16.95 50.96 3.71
C GLY A 324 -17.30 49.61 4.33
N ASN A 325 -18.57 49.21 4.27
CA ASN A 325 -18.96 47.84 4.61
C ASN A 325 -18.66 46.90 3.45
N LEU A 326 -18.12 45.72 3.77
CA LEU A 326 -17.76 44.69 2.79
C LEU A 326 -18.86 43.65 2.69
N PHE A 327 -19.41 43.49 1.49
CA PHE A 327 -20.37 42.44 1.13
C PHE A 327 -19.63 41.31 0.44
N ILE A 328 -19.93 40.07 0.80
CA ILE A 328 -19.26 38.86 0.36
C ILE A 328 -20.32 37.91 -0.18
N GLY A 329 -20.20 37.49 -1.44
CA GLY A 329 -20.96 36.35 -1.94
C GLY A 329 -20.33 35.08 -1.38
N ASP A 330 -20.95 34.48 -0.37
CA ASP A 330 -20.49 33.27 0.29
C ASP A 330 -21.03 32.07 -0.48
N GLY A 331 -20.42 31.81 -1.63
CA GLY A 331 -21.03 31.14 -2.77
C GLY A 331 -21.61 29.76 -2.46
N ASN A 332 -20.83 28.88 -1.84
CA ASN A 332 -21.31 27.53 -1.51
C ASN A 332 -22.16 27.48 -0.24
N ASN A 333 -22.18 28.55 0.54
CA ASN A 333 -23.11 28.72 1.64
C ASN A 333 -24.42 29.36 1.20
N ASN A 334 -24.61 29.68 -0.09
CA ASN A 334 -25.81 30.32 -0.66
C ASN A 334 -26.28 31.57 0.10
N ARG A 335 -25.31 32.41 0.51
CA ARG A 335 -25.57 33.62 1.30
C ARG A 335 -24.81 34.82 0.75
N VAL A 336 -25.35 36.00 1.01
CA VAL A 336 -24.59 37.26 0.99
C VAL A 336 -24.29 37.62 2.44
N ARG A 337 -23.01 37.76 2.77
CA ARG A 337 -22.52 38.13 4.11
C ARG A 337 -22.01 39.57 4.09
N LYS A 338 -22.13 40.28 5.21
CA LYS A 338 -21.67 41.66 5.39
C LYS A 338 -20.72 41.74 6.58
N VAL A 339 -19.56 42.36 6.37
CA VAL A 339 -18.62 42.79 7.42
C VAL A 339 -18.75 44.30 7.57
N ALA A 340 -19.17 44.74 8.77
CA ALA A 340 -19.35 46.17 9.04
C ALA A 340 -18.00 46.89 9.19
N GLY A 341 -17.87 48.08 8.58
CA GLY A 341 -16.69 48.94 8.74
C GLY A 341 -15.36 48.31 8.29
N ALA A 342 -15.39 47.46 7.26
CA ALA A 342 -14.22 46.73 6.77
C ALA A 342 -13.06 47.65 6.34
N THR A 343 -13.36 48.86 5.86
CA THR A 343 -12.32 49.86 5.50
C THR A 343 -11.61 50.47 6.71
N ARG A 344 -12.19 50.34 7.91
CA ARG A 344 -11.61 50.79 9.19
C ARG A 344 -10.98 49.64 9.98
N PHE A 345 -10.83 48.48 9.35
CA PHE A 345 -10.24 47.30 9.96
C PHE A 345 -8.74 47.56 10.20
N ASP A 346 -8.37 47.69 11.47
CA ASP A 346 -6.97 47.65 11.90
C ASP A 346 -6.69 46.21 12.34
N PRO A 347 -6.06 45.38 11.49
CA PRO A 347 -5.82 43.99 11.84
C PRO A 347 -4.96 43.94 13.11
N ALA A 348 -5.31 43.02 14.01
CA ALA A 348 -4.50 42.76 15.20
C ALA A 348 -3.03 42.61 14.81
N LYS A 349 -2.10 43.18 15.60
CA LYS A 349 -0.66 42.94 15.42
C LYS A 349 -0.40 41.45 15.47
N PHE A 350 -0.21 40.83 14.32
CA PHE A 350 -0.09 39.38 14.23
C PHE A 350 1.25 38.93 14.81
N PRO A 351 1.29 37.81 15.55
CA PRO A 351 2.55 37.22 15.96
C PRO A 351 3.41 36.87 14.73
N ILE A 352 4.71 36.93 14.97
CA ILE A 352 5.78 37.37 14.07
C ILE A 352 6.35 36.18 13.25
N ALA A 353 5.59 35.08 13.13
CA ALA A 353 5.99 33.87 12.41
C ALA A 353 4.87 32.81 12.33
N ASP A 354 4.91 31.93 11.32
CA ASP A 354 4.03 30.76 11.20
C ASP A 354 4.88 29.57 10.75
N LEU A 355 5.25 28.72 11.69
CA LEU A 355 6.08 27.54 11.43
C LEU A 355 5.20 26.34 11.09
N TYR A 356 5.61 25.59 10.07
CA TYR A 356 4.96 24.33 9.70
C TYR A 356 5.99 23.24 9.40
N GLY A 357 5.64 22.00 9.73
CA GLY A 357 6.43 20.82 9.37
C GLY A 357 6.02 20.23 8.02
N ALA A 358 6.99 19.86 7.20
CA ALA A 358 6.80 18.94 6.08
C ALA A 358 7.39 17.58 6.48
N ALA A 359 6.52 16.60 6.71
CA ALA A 359 6.92 15.24 7.03
C ALA A 359 7.89 14.66 5.99
N VAL A 360 8.93 13.99 6.47
CA VAL A 360 9.89 13.25 5.65
C VAL A 360 9.90 11.82 6.18
N ALA A 361 9.33 10.89 5.42
CA ALA A 361 9.37 9.46 5.71
C ALA A 361 9.29 8.66 4.40
N PRO A 362 10.11 7.61 4.21
CA PRO A 362 9.96 6.72 3.07
C PRO A 362 8.67 5.90 3.23
N HIS A 363 7.93 5.75 2.14
CA HIS A 363 6.70 4.94 2.13
C HIS A 363 6.97 3.43 2.32
N THR A 364 8.14 2.94 1.86
CA THR A 364 8.52 1.53 1.90
C THR A 364 10.01 1.37 2.20
N VAL A 365 10.37 0.47 3.13
CA VAL A 365 11.75 0.13 3.52
C VAL A 365 11.92 -1.39 3.63
N GLN A 366 13.11 -1.90 3.32
CA GLN A 366 13.39 -3.33 3.49
C GLN A 366 13.83 -3.63 4.93
N ARG A 367 13.53 -4.82 5.46
CA ARG A 367 14.13 -5.29 6.71
C ARG A 367 15.67 -5.30 6.59
N GLY A 368 16.36 -4.97 7.68
CA GLY A 368 17.81 -4.78 7.72
C GLY A 368 18.31 -3.43 7.19
N GLN A 369 17.41 -2.53 6.73
CA GLN A 369 17.78 -1.25 6.14
C GLN A 369 17.65 -0.08 7.13
N GLU A 370 18.55 0.89 7.01
CA GLU A 370 18.43 2.20 7.64
C GLU A 370 17.85 3.26 6.69
N PHE A 371 17.11 4.23 7.26
CA PHE A 371 16.43 5.30 6.53
C PHE A 371 16.18 6.51 7.41
N ASP A 372 15.77 7.63 6.81
CA ASP A 372 15.52 8.88 7.53
C ASP A 372 14.01 9.12 7.70
N VAL A 373 13.60 9.44 8.94
CA VAL A 373 12.24 9.82 9.31
C VAL A 373 12.29 11.14 10.08
N GLY A 374 11.38 12.08 9.85
CA GLY A 374 11.34 13.34 10.59
C GLY A 374 10.47 14.39 9.91
N ALA A 375 10.84 15.66 10.06
CA ALA A 375 10.25 16.75 9.29
C ALA A 375 11.27 17.82 8.91
N ARG A 376 10.96 18.48 7.79
CA ARG A 376 11.54 19.74 7.37
C ARG A 376 10.64 20.88 7.84
N ILE A 377 11.12 21.68 8.78
CA ILE A 377 10.36 22.78 9.40
C ILE A 377 10.62 24.06 8.62
N ARG A 378 9.57 24.78 8.23
CA ARG A 378 9.65 26.00 7.43
C ARG A 378 8.81 27.11 8.03
N ASN A 379 9.13 28.36 7.67
CA ASN A 379 8.35 29.53 8.06
C ASN A 379 7.51 30.02 6.88
N ARG A 380 6.18 29.83 6.98
CA ARG A 380 5.17 30.42 6.08
C ARG A 380 4.63 31.76 6.61
N GLY A 381 5.19 32.26 7.70
CA GLY A 381 4.89 33.58 8.26
C GLY A 381 5.61 34.70 7.53
N PRO A 382 5.16 35.95 7.71
CA PRO A 382 5.73 37.11 7.02
C PRO A 382 7.07 37.57 7.57
N ASN A 383 7.39 37.23 8.83
CA ASN A 383 8.56 37.69 9.56
C ASN A 383 9.39 36.51 10.03
N SER A 384 10.69 36.74 10.28
CA SER A 384 11.59 35.70 10.77
C SER A 384 11.28 35.31 12.20
N VAL A 385 11.48 34.04 12.52
CA VAL A 385 11.28 33.50 13.86
C VAL A 385 12.60 33.56 14.63
N ASP A 386 12.69 34.42 15.65
CA ASP A 386 13.82 34.49 16.57
C ASP A 386 13.28 34.34 18.01
N GLY A 387 13.43 33.16 18.61
CA GLY A 387 12.95 32.91 19.97
C GLY A 387 13.29 31.50 20.43
N GLU A 388 14.28 31.42 21.32
CA GLU A 388 14.56 30.31 22.25
C GLU A 388 14.92 28.94 21.62
N SER A 389 13.98 28.15 21.10
CA SER A 389 14.27 26.84 20.50
C SER A 389 13.11 26.21 19.73
N VAL A 390 13.42 25.44 18.68
CA VAL A 390 12.48 24.49 18.04
C VAL A 390 12.87 23.08 18.46
N THR A 391 11.95 22.32 19.05
CA THR A 391 12.17 20.92 19.43
C THR A 391 11.28 20.01 18.59
N VAL A 392 11.86 18.98 17.99
CA VAL A 392 11.13 17.93 17.28
C VAL A 392 11.26 16.63 18.03
N VAL A 393 10.14 15.97 18.25
CA VAL A 393 10.04 14.70 18.94
C VAL A 393 9.47 13.66 17.98
N LEU A 394 10.23 12.61 17.69
CA LEU A 394 9.78 11.44 16.94
C LEU A 394 9.54 10.29 17.91
N THR A 395 8.36 9.69 17.88
CA THR A 395 8.03 8.45 18.59
C THR A 395 7.88 7.33 17.58
N LEU A 396 8.77 6.33 17.66
CA LEU A 396 8.81 5.16 16.79
C LEU A 396 7.76 4.13 17.21
N ALA A 397 7.13 3.50 16.22
CA ALA A 397 6.29 2.33 16.42
C ALA A 397 7.08 1.12 16.90
N ASP A 398 6.39 0.20 17.57
CA ASP A 398 6.91 -1.10 18.00
C ASP A 398 7.45 -1.90 16.81
N GLY A 399 8.75 -2.22 16.81
CA GLY A 399 9.41 -2.96 15.72
C GLY A 399 10.47 -2.13 14.99
N LEU A 400 10.40 -0.80 15.06
CA LEU A 400 11.45 0.09 14.56
C LEU A 400 12.37 0.55 15.70
N THR A 401 13.62 0.83 15.36
CA THR A 401 14.62 1.32 16.33
C THR A 401 15.31 2.56 15.80
N GLY A 402 15.71 3.46 16.70
CA GLY A 402 16.56 4.58 16.30
C GLY A 402 17.93 4.09 15.80
N GLY A 403 18.62 4.96 15.05
CA GLY A 403 19.94 4.67 14.51
C GLY A 403 21.00 4.44 15.60
N PRO A 404 22.22 4.00 15.20
CA PRO A 404 23.31 3.70 16.12
C PRO A 404 23.56 4.82 17.13
N GLY A 405 23.63 4.48 18.42
CA GLY A 405 23.88 5.43 19.51
C GLY A 405 22.65 6.14 20.07
N THR A 406 21.45 5.83 19.59
CA THR A 406 20.18 6.30 20.19
C THR A 406 19.62 5.25 21.15
N THR A 407 18.95 5.68 22.22
CA THR A 407 18.28 4.79 23.19
C THR A 407 16.79 5.08 23.26
N GLY A 408 15.97 4.03 23.21
CA GLY A 408 14.51 4.12 23.32
C GLY A 408 13.77 4.40 22.01
N ARG A 409 12.44 4.51 22.11
CA ARG A 409 11.52 4.76 20.97
C ARG A 409 11.20 6.23 20.76
N ARG A 410 11.53 7.11 21.71
CA ARG A 410 11.26 8.55 21.65
C ARG A 410 12.58 9.27 21.37
N LEU A 411 12.75 9.73 20.14
CA LEU A 411 13.90 10.49 19.68
C LEU A 411 13.57 11.98 19.72
N THR A 412 14.53 12.82 20.09
CA THR A 412 14.31 14.27 20.21
C THR A 412 15.48 15.03 19.61
N ARG A 413 15.19 16.11 18.90
CA ARG A 413 16.17 17.04 18.34
C ARG A 413 15.76 18.48 18.62
N THR A 414 16.63 19.23 19.26
CA THR A 414 16.38 20.64 19.62
C THR A 414 17.32 21.56 18.87
N PHE A 415 16.76 22.63 18.29
CA PHE A 415 17.45 23.68 17.56
C PHE A 415 17.36 24.98 18.36
N PRO A 416 18.36 25.30 19.21
CA PRO A 416 18.34 26.53 20.00
C PRO A 416 18.67 27.75 19.14
N GLY A 417 17.92 28.84 19.32
CA GLY A 417 18.23 30.16 18.75
C GLY A 417 18.33 30.22 17.22
N VAL A 418 17.65 29.32 16.49
CA VAL A 418 17.71 29.35 15.03
C VAL A 418 16.72 30.34 14.45
N LYS A 419 17.26 31.30 13.71
CA LYS A 419 16.49 32.22 12.87
C LYS A 419 15.96 31.50 11.65
N ILE A 420 14.65 31.24 11.61
CA ILE A 420 13.99 30.72 10.41
C ILE A 420 13.38 31.90 9.65
N ILE A 421 14.02 32.29 8.56
CA ILE A 421 13.51 33.36 7.69
C ILE A 421 12.27 32.88 6.94
N PRO A 422 11.34 33.79 6.57
CA PRO A 422 10.22 33.45 5.71
C PRO A 422 10.68 32.74 4.45
N TYR A 423 10.01 31.66 4.07
CA TYR A 423 10.37 30.84 2.90
C TYR A 423 10.48 31.67 1.61
N PHE A 424 9.69 32.74 1.47
CA PHE A 424 9.70 33.61 0.29
C PHE A 424 10.84 34.66 0.28
N GLN A 425 11.60 34.79 1.37
CA GLN A 425 12.82 35.61 1.46
C GLN A 425 14.12 34.79 1.37
N ALA A 426 13.99 33.47 1.23
CA ALA A 426 15.13 32.57 1.12
C ALA A 426 15.96 32.83 -0.16
N LEU A 427 17.24 33.17 0.03
CA LEU A 427 18.23 33.11 -1.05
C LEU A 427 18.58 31.64 -1.35
N PRO A 428 19.15 31.30 -2.53
CA PRO A 428 19.49 29.92 -2.91
C PRO A 428 20.43 29.17 -1.94
N ASN A 429 21.01 29.89 -0.97
CA ASN A 429 22.01 29.40 -0.01
C ASN A 429 21.57 29.59 1.45
N GLY A 430 20.33 30.03 1.71
CA GLY A 430 19.85 30.43 3.04
C GLY A 430 19.16 29.29 3.81
N TRP A 431 19.24 29.35 5.14
CA TRP A 431 18.52 28.46 6.07
C TRP A 431 17.02 28.81 6.09
N ASP A 432 16.30 28.45 5.03
CA ASP A 432 14.83 28.62 4.92
C ASP A 432 14.05 27.50 5.63
N HIS A 433 14.78 26.52 6.17
CA HIS A 433 14.22 25.40 6.88
C HIS A 433 15.16 24.82 7.94
N LEU A 434 14.58 24.08 8.89
CA LEU A 434 15.29 23.17 9.79
C LEU A 434 15.01 21.72 9.40
N ASP A 435 16.05 20.94 9.15
CA ASP A 435 15.91 19.50 8.92
C ASP A 435 16.03 18.73 10.23
N ALA A 436 14.88 18.36 10.79
CA ALA A 436 14.76 17.51 11.97
C ALA A 436 14.61 16.04 11.57
N LEU A 437 15.58 15.54 10.80
CA LEU A 437 15.65 14.15 10.35
C LEU A 437 16.32 13.27 11.41
N PHE A 438 15.76 12.09 11.61
CA PHE A 438 16.25 11.03 12.50
C PHE A 438 16.60 9.81 11.67
N ARG A 439 17.78 9.23 11.92
CA ARG A 439 18.15 7.94 11.38
C ARG A 439 17.38 6.85 12.12
N VAL A 440 16.70 5.97 11.39
CA VAL A 440 15.88 4.87 11.90
C VAL A 440 16.31 3.58 11.19
N SER A 441 16.19 2.45 11.86
CA SER A 441 16.43 1.13 11.30
C SER A 441 15.19 0.24 11.44
N ALA A 442 14.97 -0.61 10.45
CA ALA A 442 14.07 -1.75 10.54
C ALA A 442 14.94 -3.00 10.76
N PRO A 443 15.12 -3.52 11.98
CA PRO A 443 15.90 -4.73 12.25
C PRO A 443 15.51 -5.91 11.35
N GLU A 444 16.43 -6.84 11.10
CA GLU A 444 16.14 -8.04 10.27
C GLU A 444 14.97 -8.89 10.80
N THR A 445 14.72 -8.83 12.12
CA THR A 445 13.63 -9.54 12.80
C THR A 445 12.28 -8.82 12.72
N THR A 446 12.20 -7.65 12.09
CA THR A 446 10.97 -6.84 12.03
C THR A 446 9.96 -7.52 11.10
N PRO A 447 8.74 -7.83 11.57
CA PRO A 447 7.69 -8.37 10.71
C PRO A 447 7.36 -7.42 9.55
N ALA A 448 6.98 -7.96 8.39
CA ALA A 448 6.47 -7.14 7.31
C ALA A 448 5.13 -6.50 7.72
N GLY A 449 4.93 -5.23 7.39
CA GLY A 449 3.74 -4.48 7.80
C GLY A 449 3.95 -2.98 7.81
N THR A 450 2.88 -2.24 8.11
CA THR A 450 2.93 -0.77 8.24
C THR A 450 3.04 -0.39 9.72
N TYR A 451 4.01 0.48 10.00
CA TYR A 451 4.38 0.94 11.33
C TYR A 451 4.14 2.44 11.43
N GLU A 452 3.24 2.87 12.30
CA GLU A 452 2.85 4.28 12.45
C GLU A 452 3.70 4.98 13.51
N CYS A 453 4.67 5.78 13.06
CA CYS A 453 5.42 6.67 13.95
C CYS A 453 4.64 7.97 14.17
N THR A 454 4.83 8.65 15.30
CA THR A 454 4.26 10.00 15.51
C THR A 454 5.36 11.03 15.64
N LEU A 455 5.19 12.19 15.02
CA LEU A 455 6.12 13.31 15.10
C LEU A 455 5.43 14.52 15.72
N GLU A 456 6.10 15.22 16.63
CA GLU A 456 5.61 16.45 17.25
C GLU A 456 6.66 17.56 17.13
N ILE A 457 6.24 18.77 16.74
CA ILE A 457 7.06 19.99 16.67
C ILE A 457 6.61 20.92 17.80
N GLN A 458 7.55 21.31 18.64
CA GLN A 458 7.37 22.16 19.80
C GLN A 458 8.22 23.43 19.63
N TYR A 459 7.68 24.57 20.06
CA TYR A 459 8.35 25.86 20.02
C TYR A 459 8.20 26.53 21.39
N SER A 460 9.29 27.11 21.90
CA SER A 460 9.37 27.63 23.27
C SER A 460 8.86 29.07 23.45
N GLY A 461 8.55 29.81 22.38
CA GLY A 461 7.95 31.16 22.46
C GLY A 461 6.44 31.23 22.20
N GLU A 462 5.86 32.44 22.28
CA GLU A 462 4.46 32.73 21.96
C GLU A 462 4.20 32.65 20.44
N LEU A 463 4.07 31.43 19.90
CA LEU A 463 3.66 31.22 18.50
C LEU A 463 2.44 30.33 18.39
N ASN A 464 1.58 30.66 17.43
CA ASN A 464 0.53 29.77 16.94
C ASN A 464 1.17 28.70 16.05
N LEU A 465 1.68 27.62 16.64
CA LEU A 465 2.06 26.42 15.89
C LEU A 465 0.79 25.72 15.39
N LYS A 466 0.55 25.75 14.08
CA LYS A 466 -0.45 24.90 13.41
C LYS A 466 0.27 23.79 12.64
N ASP A 467 -0.36 22.63 12.50
CA ASP A 467 0.22 21.47 11.80
C ASP A 467 1.55 21.00 12.43
N ASN A 468 1.55 20.82 13.75
CA ASN A 468 2.75 20.47 14.52
C ASN A 468 2.79 19.02 14.99
N THR A 469 1.77 18.20 14.66
CA THR A 469 1.75 16.76 14.95
C THR A 469 1.46 15.97 13.68
N PHE A 470 2.24 14.93 13.41
CA PHE A 470 2.13 14.09 12.22
C PHE A 470 2.10 12.61 12.58
N VAL A 471 1.34 11.84 11.81
CA VAL A 471 1.44 10.37 11.78
C VAL A 471 2.23 9.99 10.53
N LEU A 472 3.31 9.23 10.72
CA LEU A 472 4.29 8.87 9.70
C LEU A 472 4.27 7.35 9.49
N PRO A 473 3.51 6.84 8.50
CA PRO A 473 3.47 5.41 8.21
C PRO A 473 4.75 4.98 7.47
N VAL A 474 5.40 3.93 7.99
CA VAL A 474 6.55 3.28 7.36
C VAL A 474 6.19 1.84 7.06
N THR A 475 6.21 1.44 5.79
CA THR A 475 5.93 0.05 5.41
C THR A 475 7.22 -0.76 5.31
N VAL A 476 7.40 -1.73 6.20
CA VAL A 476 8.52 -2.69 6.16
C VAL A 476 8.14 -3.84 5.25
N VAL A 477 8.97 -4.11 4.24
CA VAL A 477 8.79 -5.22 3.29
C VAL A 477 9.95 -6.21 3.36
N VAL A 478 9.67 -7.44 2.94
CA VAL A 478 10.70 -8.47 2.76
C VAL A 478 11.55 -8.11 1.51
N PRO A 479 12.88 -8.29 1.53
CA PRO A 479 13.74 -8.06 0.37
C PRO A 479 13.32 -8.96 -0.81
N ARG A 480 13.58 -8.53 -2.05
CA ARG A 480 13.27 -9.36 -3.23
C ARG A 480 14.05 -10.68 -3.22
N ASP A 481 13.37 -11.73 -3.65
CA ASP A 481 13.92 -13.08 -3.86
C ASP A 481 15.14 -13.07 -4.78
N VAL A 482 16.12 -13.91 -4.47
CA VAL A 482 17.19 -14.27 -5.40
C VAL A 482 16.69 -15.42 -6.26
N SER A 483 16.64 -15.24 -7.58
CA SER A 483 16.18 -16.26 -8.53
C SER A 483 17.28 -17.23 -8.97
N ASP A 484 18.36 -17.31 -8.21
CA ASP A 484 19.57 -18.09 -8.53
C ASP A 484 19.86 -19.05 -7.38
N GLU A 485 19.85 -20.34 -7.70
CA GLU A 485 20.09 -21.47 -6.81
C GLU A 485 21.49 -21.45 -6.17
N THR A 486 22.45 -20.70 -6.72
CA THR A 486 23.77 -20.51 -6.10
C THR A 486 23.73 -19.73 -4.79
N ALA A 487 22.59 -19.07 -4.48
CA ALA A 487 22.36 -18.43 -3.19
C ALA A 487 21.92 -19.42 -2.08
N LEU A 488 21.64 -20.68 -2.42
CA LEU A 488 21.35 -21.74 -1.46
C LEU A 488 22.64 -22.35 -0.95
N GLU A 489 22.70 -22.64 0.35
CA GLU A 489 23.64 -23.60 0.91
C GLU A 489 23.00 -24.99 0.84
N ILE A 490 23.67 -25.94 0.17
CA ILE A 490 23.14 -27.29 -0.06
C ILE A 490 24.15 -28.35 0.39
N ARG A 491 23.72 -29.33 1.21
CA ARG A 491 24.60 -30.41 1.70
C ARG A 491 23.86 -31.72 2.00
N GLN A 492 24.56 -32.85 1.89
CA GLN A 492 24.10 -34.13 2.44
C GLN A 492 24.14 -34.05 3.97
N GLU A 493 22.99 -34.28 4.60
CA GLU A 493 22.86 -34.19 6.06
C GLU A 493 23.07 -35.55 6.74
N THR A 494 22.68 -36.66 6.08
CA THR A 494 22.84 -38.01 6.61
C THR A 494 23.49 -38.95 5.58
N VAL A 495 24.29 -39.92 6.04
CA VAL A 495 24.91 -40.95 5.18
C VAL A 495 24.11 -42.25 5.33
N PRO A 496 23.59 -42.85 4.24
CA PRO A 496 22.83 -44.09 4.30
C PRO A 496 23.73 -45.29 4.58
N GLU A 497 23.30 -46.17 5.49
CA GLU A 497 23.95 -47.46 5.78
C GLU A 497 23.00 -48.64 5.47
N ALA A 498 23.44 -49.61 4.66
CA ALA A 498 22.62 -50.78 4.31
C ALA A 498 23.45 -52.05 4.04
N ALA A 499 22.92 -53.22 4.42
CA ALA A 499 23.48 -54.51 4.04
C ALA A 499 23.16 -54.84 2.56
N PRO A 500 23.90 -55.74 1.90
CA PRO A 500 23.62 -56.11 0.51
C PRO A 500 22.16 -56.55 0.32
N GLY A 501 21.45 -55.90 -0.61
CA GLY A 501 20.03 -56.13 -0.88
C GLY A 501 19.05 -55.31 -0.04
N GLN A 502 19.50 -54.57 0.98
CA GLN A 502 18.63 -53.80 1.88
C GLN A 502 18.47 -52.34 1.47
N GLN A 503 17.31 -51.76 1.81
CA GLN A 503 16.98 -50.35 1.58
C GLN A 503 17.37 -49.46 2.77
N ALA A 504 17.68 -48.21 2.49
CA ALA A 504 17.97 -47.13 3.44
C ALA A 504 17.44 -45.79 2.89
N LYS A 505 17.58 -44.71 3.68
CA LYS A 505 17.25 -43.35 3.27
C LYS A 505 18.35 -42.38 3.71
N PHE A 506 18.45 -41.24 3.03
CA PHE A 506 19.31 -40.14 3.43
C PHE A 506 18.67 -38.77 3.16
N ASN A 507 19.21 -37.73 3.80
CA ASN A 507 18.69 -36.37 3.74
C ASN A 507 19.63 -35.40 3.00
N VAL A 508 19.05 -34.45 2.29
CA VAL A 508 19.73 -33.32 1.64
C VAL A 508 19.08 -32.03 2.11
N LEU A 509 19.87 -31.11 2.66
CA LEU A 509 19.41 -29.83 3.20
C LEU A 509 19.63 -28.70 2.19
N PHE A 510 18.68 -27.78 2.09
CA PHE A 510 18.75 -26.50 1.37
C PHE A 510 18.47 -25.36 2.36
N ASN A 511 19.34 -24.36 2.42
CA ASN A 511 19.23 -23.23 3.37
C ASN A 511 19.67 -21.89 2.75
N SER A 512 19.26 -20.77 3.36
CA SER A 512 19.77 -19.43 3.05
C SER A 512 20.43 -18.84 4.31
N PRO A 513 21.77 -18.85 4.42
CA PRO A 513 22.50 -18.45 5.63
C PRO A 513 22.24 -17.00 6.07
N THR A 514 21.88 -16.12 5.12
CA THR A 514 21.57 -14.70 5.38
C THR A 514 20.09 -14.46 5.69
N GLY A 515 19.27 -15.50 5.71
CA GLY A 515 17.81 -15.40 5.82
C GLY A 515 17.14 -14.72 4.62
N ARG A 516 17.90 -14.38 3.56
CA ARG A 516 17.38 -13.76 2.35
C ARG A 516 16.47 -14.76 1.62
N PRO A 517 15.32 -14.31 1.06
CA PRO A 517 14.49 -15.17 0.23
C PRO A 517 15.25 -15.65 -1.01
N VAL A 518 15.17 -16.94 -1.30
CA VAL A 518 15.77 -17.56 -2.49
C VAL A 518 14.71 -18.40 -3.18
N ASN A 519 14.49 -18.16 -4.46
CA ASN A 519 13.44 -18.75 -5.27
C ASN A 519 13.93 -19.01 -6.70
N PRO A 520 14.72 -20.08 -6.92
CA PRO A 520 15.28 -20.36 -8.24
C PRO A 520 14.23 -20.78 -9.28
N GLY A 521 12.99 -21.04 -8.85
CA GLY A 521 11.97 -21.65 -9.69
C GLY A 521 12.20 -23.16 -9.82
N VAL A 522 11.43 -23.80 -10.70
CA VAL A 522 11.58 -25.25 -10.94
C VAL A 522 12.92 -25.51 -11.62
N VAL A 523 13.82 -26.20 -10.93
CA VAL A 523 15.15 -26.56 -11.41
C VAL A 523 15.33 -28.07 -11.41
N THR A 524 16.07 -28.57 -12.40
CA THR A 524 16.44 -29.99 -12.47
C THR A 524 17.56 -30.28 -11.47
N GLN A 525 17.33 -31.28 -10.62
CA GLN A 525 18.32 -31.79 -9.68
C GLN A 525 18.66 -33.22 -10.05
N ARG A 526 19.93 -33.49 -10.37
CA ARG A 526 20.40 -34.81 -10.82
C ARG A 526 21.32 -35.41 -9.77
N PHE A 527 20.91 -36.55 -9.24
CA PHE A 527 21.65 -37.34 -8.27
C PHE A 527 22.26 -38.57 -8.93
N THR A 528 23.51 -38.87 -8.61
CA THR A 528 24.20 -40.10 -9.01
C THR A 528 24.46 -40.92 -7.75
N ALA A 529 24.01 -42.17 -7.76
CA ALA A 529 24.16 -43.07 -6.62
C ALA A 529 25.65 -43.41 -6.39
N PRO A 530 26.13 -43.42 -5.13
CA PRO A 530 27.45 -43.94 -4.81
C PRO A 530 27.63 -45.38 -5.29
N THR A 531 28.86 -45.80 -5.55
CA THR A 531 29.16 -47.18 -5.93
C THR A 531 28.58 -48.18 -4.93
N GLY A 532 27.94 -49.23 -5.45
CA GLY A 532 27.28 -50.26 -4.64
C GLY A 532 25.81 -49.97 -4.30
N PHE A 533 25.27 -48.82 -4.71
CA PHE A 533 23.88 -48.42 -4.44
C PHE A 533 23.09 -48.06 -5.69
N VAL A 534 21.76 -48.13 -5.57
CA VAL A 534 20.77 -47.62 -6.53
C VAL A 534 19.67 -46.86 -5.78
N PHE A 535 19.12 -45.80 -6.38
CA PHE A 535 17.99 -45.06 -5.81
C PHE A 535 16.71 -45.88 -5.87
N THR A 536 15.88 -45.75 -4.84
CA THR A 536 14.61 -46.48 -4.74
C THR A 536 13.55 -45.64 -4.02
N GLY A 537 12.28 -45.97 -4.28
CA GLY A 537 11.15 -45.34 -3.61
C GLY A 537 10.86 -43.90 -4.04
N GLN A 538 9.82 -43.33 -3.45
CA GLN A 538 9.34 -41.98 -3.68
C GLN A 538 10.14 -40.98 -2.82
N PRO A 539 10.89 -40.03 -3.41
CA PRO A 539 11.51 -38.95 -2.65
C PRO A 539 10.44 -37.98 -2.13
N SER A 540 10.73 -37.36 -0.99
CA SER A 540 9.84 -36.42 -0.30
C SER A 540 10.61 -35.19 0.18
N TYR A 541 9.89 -34.11 0.47
CA TYR A 541 10.44 -32.89 1.05
C TYR A 541 9.76 -32.52 2.37
N GLY A 542 10.45 -31.73 3.18
CA GLY A 542 9.94 -31.16 4.41
C GLY A 542 10.51 -29.75 4.69
N TYR A 543 9.64 -28.80 4.99
CA TYR A 543 9.99 -27.50 5.56
C TYR A 543 9.88 -27.57 7.09
N TYR A 544 10.96 -27.21 7.77
CA TYR A 544 11.04 -27.23 9.23
C TYR A 544 11.16 -25.81 9.79
N GLY A 545 10.61 -25.56 10.98
CA GLY A 545 10.72 -24.25 11.65
C GLY A 545 9.73 -23.18 11.18
N THR A 546 8.71 -23.56 10.40
CA THR A 546 7.68 -22.62 9.90
C THR A 546 6.65 -22.29 10.99
N ILE A 547 5.93 -21.17 10.83
CA ILE A 547 4.84 -20.79 11.76
C ILE A 547 3.63 -21.75 11.68
N HIS A 548 3.56 -22.58 10.64
CA HIS A 548 2.51 -23.57 10.41
C HIS A 548 2.92 -24.98 10.84
N GLY A 549 4.07 -25.15 11.49
CA GLY A 549 4.63 -26.46 11.84
C GLY A 549 5.47 -27.06 10.72
N VAL A 550 5.56 -28.40 10.67
CA VAL A 550 6.31 -29.11 9.62
C VAL A 550 5.41 -29.31 8.40
N ILE A 551 5.82 -28.81 7.25
CA ILE A 551 5.10 -28.99 5.97
C ILE A 551 5.84 -30.01 5.13
N THR A 552 5.19 -31.11 4.74
CA THR A 552 5.80 -32.19 3.96
C THR A 552 5.04 -32.52 2.69
N GLY A 553 5.73 -33.04 1.68
CA GLY A 553 5.11 -33.54 0.45
C GLY A 553 6.01 -34.48 -0.35
N ASN A 554 5.50 -35.00 -1.46
CA ASN A 554 6.25 -35.84 -2.39
C ASN A 554 6.90 -35.00 -3.49
N LEU A 555 8.03 -35.46 -4.03
CA LEU A 555 8.75 -34.83 -5.13
C LEU A 555 8.52 -35.58 -6.44
N ASP A 556 8.29 -34.86 -7.53
CA ASP A 556 8.28 -35.46 -8.87
C ASP A 556 9.69 -35.91 -9.24
N TYR A 557 9.80 -37.16 -9.72
CA TYR A 557 11.10 -37.79 -9.93
C TYR A 557 11.10 -38.77 -11.10
N LEU A 558 12.29 -39.02 -11.63
CA LEU A 558 12.59 -40.05 -12.62
C LEU A 558 13.84 -40.81 -12.18
N ILE A 559 13.78 -42.14 -12.20
CA ILE A 559 14.93 -43.01 -11.97
C ILE A 559 15.33 -43.64 -13.30
N GLU A 560 16.59 -43.48 -13.67
CA GLU A 560 17.18 -43.95 -14.92
C GLU A 560 18.47 -44.73 -14.64
N ASP A 561 19.07 -45.28 -15.71
CA ASP A 561 20.38 -45.97 -15.65
C ASP A 561 20.39 -47.10 -14.61
N ASP A 562 19.41 -48.00 -14.71
CA ASP A 562 19.19 -49.14 -13.81
C ASP A 562 19.17 -48.77 -12.31
N GLY A 563 18.70 -47.56 -11.99
CA GLY A 563 18.62 -47.07 -10.61
C GLY A 563 19.78 -46.19 -10.19
N ARG A 564 20.81 -46.00 -11.02
CA ARG A 564 22.01 -45.22 -10.68
C ARG A 564 21.76 -43.72 -10.68
N ILE A 565 20.76 -43.26 -11.42
CA ILE A 565 20.50 -41.83 -11.61
C ILE A 565 19.08 -41.51 -11.17
N LEU A 566 18.97 -40.52 -10.27
CA LEU A 566 17.70 -39.95 -9.82
C LEU A 566 17.65 -38.50 -10.28
N THR A 567 16.63 -38.14 -11.05
CA THR A 567 16.37 -36.76 -11.46
C THR A 567 15.10 -36.27 -10.76
N ILE A 568 15.18 -35.14 -10.07
CA ILE A 568 14.05 -34.46 -9.42
C ILE A 568 13.82 -33.11 -10.11
N SER A 569 12.57 -32.79 -10.42
CA SER A 569 12.19 -31.48 -10.97
C SER A 569 11.31 -30.76 -9.95
N ALA A 570 11.90 -29.83 -9.20
CA ALA A 570 11.22 -29.13 -8.12
C ALA A 570 11.79 -27.72 -7.91
N ASN A 571 11.07 -26.87 -7.16
CA ASN A 571 11.54 -25.55 -6.77
C ASN A 571 12.02 -25.53 -5.31
N PRO A 572 13.34 -25.60 -5.05
CA PRO A 572 13.90 -25.56 -3.70
C PRO A 572 13.94 -24.11 -3.15
N HIS A 573 12.77 -23.51 -2.99
CA HIS A 573 12.64 -22.15 -2.45
C HIS A 573 12.71 -22.13 -0.92
N VAL A 574 13.27 -21.07 -0.35
CA VAL A 574 13.33 -20.83 1.10
C VAL A 574 13.10 -19.35 1.41
N ASN A 575 12.41 -19.08 2.52
CA ASN A 575 12.15 -17.74 3.07
C ASN A 575 11.38 -16.77 2.14
N THR A 576 10.59 -17.26 1.19
CA THR A 576 9.78 -16.45 0.25
C THR A 576 8.38 -16.17 0.78
N THR A 577 7.87 -16.99 1.69
CA THR A 577 6.57 -16.85 2.37
C THR A 577 6.67 -17.24 3.84
N THR A 578 5.57 -17.11 4.59
CA THR A 578 5.48 -17.59 5.97
C THR A 578 5.50 -19.11 6.10
N SER A 579 5.19 -19.83 5.01
CA SER A 579 5.10 -21.29 4.97
C SER A 579 6.42 -21.98 4.62
N ASP A 580 7.44 -21.21 4.23
CA ASP A 580 8.78 -21.69 3.88
C ASP A 580 9.87 -20.93 4.65
N THR A 581 9.50 -20.29 5.77
CA THR A 581 10.41 -19.61 6.68
C THR A 581 11.23 -20.65 7.45
N GLY A 582 12.27 -21.20 6.82
CA GLY A 582 13.14 -22.22 7.40
C GLY A 582 13.86 -23.10 6.36
N PRO A 583 14.74 -24.01 6.81
CA PRO A 583 15.44 -24.92 5.93
C PRO A 583 14.49 -25.93 5.28
N LEU A 584 14.76 -26.24 4.01
CA LEU A 584 14.12 -27.29 3.23
C LEU A 584 14.96 -28.56 3.27
N VAL A 585 14.36 -29.71 3.56
CA VAL A 585 15.03 -31.01 3.59
C VAL A 585 14.37 -31.94 2.59
N TYR A 586 15.17 -32.60 1.74
CA TYR A 586 14.73 -33.75 0.94
C TYR A 586 15.14 -35.05 1.59
N THR A 587 14.24 -36.03 1.63
CA THR A 587 14.51 -37.39 2.08
C THR A 587 14.41 -38.33 0.88
N ILE A 588 15.51 -39.02 0.56
CA ILE A 588 15.70 -39.84 -0.64
C ILE A 588 15.96 -41.29 -0.25
N GLY A 589 15.26 -42.23 -0.89
CA GLY A 589 15.44 -43.67 -0.70
C GLY A 589 16.56 -44.26 -1.58
N ILE A 590 17.26 -45.25 -1.06
CA ILE A 590 18.40 -45.88 -1.71
C ILE A 590 18.52 -47.36 -1.27
N GLN A 591 19.04 -48.24 -2.11
CA GLN A 591 19.21 -49.66 -1.83
C GLN A 591 20.64 -50.10 -2.15
N ALA A 592 21.25 -50.87 -1.26
CA ALA A 592 22.54 -51.53 -1.55
C ALA A 592 22.31 -52.70 -2.50
N LEU A 593 23.13 -52.82 -3.55
CA LEU A 593 23.04 -53.91 -4.52
C LEU A 593 23.28 -55.27 -3.81
N PRO A 594 22.60 -56.36 -4.20
CA PRO A 594 22.76 -57.68 -3.57
C PRO A 594 24.20 -58.22 -3.57
N GLY A 595 25.03 -57.82 -4.55
CA GLY A 595 26.45 -58.18 -4.63
C GLY A 595 27.42 -57.09 -4.19
N ALA A 596 26.94 -56.02 -3.54
CA ALA A 596 27.77 -54.91 -3.15
C ALA A 596 28.81 -55.33 -2.09
N ARG A 597 30.06 -54.86 -2.26
CA ARG A 597 31.13 -55.13 -1.30
C ARG A 597 30.98 -54.20 -0.09
N PRO A 598 31.22 -54.69 1.14
CA PRO A 598 31.24 -53.84 2.32
C PRO A 598 32.26 -52.70 2.20
N GLY A 599 31.88 -51.49 2.60
CA GLY A 599 32.73 -50.30 2.50
C GLY A 599 31.95 -48.99 2.38
N VAL A 600 32.67 -47.86 2.42
CA VAL A 600 32.12 -46.51 2.18
C VAL A 600 32.49 -46.07 0.76
N SER A 601 31.51 -45.59 0.01
CA SER A 601 31.70 -44.99 -1.30
C SER A 601 31.23 -43.54 -1.27
N ALA A 602 32.07 -42.63 -1.76
CA ALA A 602 31.83 -41.18 -1.75
C ALA A 602 31.91 -40.58 -3.16
N ASP A 603 31.70 -41.41 -4.18
CA ASP A 603 31.73 -41.06 -5.60
C ASP A 603 30.35 -40.70 -6.17
N GLY A 604 29.32 -40.66 -5.32
CA GLY A 604 28.01 -40.14 -5.69
C GLY A 604 28.04 -38.62 -5.81
N SER A 605 27.03 -38.06 -6.47
CA SER A 605 26.92 -36.60 -6.64
C SER A 605 25.48 -36.12 -6.64
N ALA A 606 25.27 -34.85 -6.29
CA ALA A 606 24.02 -34.12 -6.43
C ALA A 606 24.29 -32.80 -7.16
N GLY A 607 23.85 -32.70 -8.42
CA GLY A 607 23.81 -31.43 -9.16
C GLY A 607 22.45 -30.77 -9.00
N VAL A 608 22.43 -29.48 -8.65
CA VAL A 608 21.19 -28.69 -8.47
C VAL A 608 21.28 -27.45 -9.35
N GLY A 609 20.65 -27.49 -10.52
CA GLY A 609 20.77 -26.40 -11.50
C GLY A 609 22.23 -26.03 -11.79
N LYS A 610 22.57 -24.76 -11.56
CA LYS A 610 23.89 -24.13 -11.69
C LYS A 610 24.74 -24.22 -10.42
N HIS A 611 24.20 -24.70 -9.30
CA HIS A 611 24.97 -24.88 -8.09
C HIS A 611 26.07 -25.92 -8.32
N ALA A 612 27.26 -25.67 -7.76
CA ALA A 612 28.36 -26.60 -7.84
C ALA A 612 27.94 -28.00 -7.33
N PRO A 613 28.29 -29.11 -8.03
CA PRO A 613 27.88 -30.44 -7.61
C PRO A 613 28.37 -30.79 -6.20
N ILE A 614 27.48 -31.36 -5.40
CA ILE A 614 27.76 -31.78 -4.02
C ILE A 614 28.11 -33.27 -4.05
N GLN A 615 29.11 -33.68 -3.29
CA GLN A 615 29.45 -35.09 -3.15
C GLN A 615 28.44 -35.82 -2.27
N ILE A 616 28.02 -37.01 -2.69
CA ILE A 616 27.10 -37.89 -1.95
C ILE A 616 27.83 -39.18 -1.64
N SER A 617 27.65 -39.66 -0.42
CA SER A 617 28.27 -40.90 0.07
C SER A 617 27.24 -41.91 0.58
N GLY A 618 27.64 -43.18 0.66
CA GLY A 618 26.87 -44.29 1.23
C GLY A 618 27.77 -45.41 1.75
N LYS A 619 27.25 -46.25 2.66
CA LYS A 619 28.02 -47.31 3.32
C LYS A 619 27.32 -48.68 3.24
N VAL A 620 27.97 -49.63 2.58
CA VAL A 620 27.52 -51.03 2.52
C VAL A 620 28.07 -51.81 3.72
N THR A 621 27.21 -52.53 4.44
CA THR A 621 27.59 -53.36 5.61
C THR A 621 27.86 -54.85 5.23
N GLY A 622 28.26 -55.72 6.17
CA GLY A 622 28.71 -57.13 5.94
C GLY A 622 27.63 -58.19 5.60
N SER A 623 28.05 -59.45 5.30
CA SER A 623 27.39 -60.49 4.45
C SER A 623 26.12 -61.21 4.95
N GLY A 624 25.14 -61.40 4.07
CA GLY A 624 24.09 -62.42 4.17
C GLY A 624 24.35 -63.66 3.28
N GLN A 625 23.70 -64.79 3.63
CA GLN A 625 23.40 -65.98 2.78
C GLN A 625 24.48 -67.09 2.58
N ASP A 626 24.99 -67.76 3.62
CA ASP A 626 25.66 -69.09 3.46
C ASP A 626 25.16 -70.10 4.50
N GLU A 627 24.30 -71.04 4.08
CA GLU A 627 23.74 -72.10 4.94
C GLU A 627 24.77 -73.14 5.39
N ARG A 628 25.98 -73.16 4.79
CA ARG A 628 27.07 -74.07 5.23
C ARG A 628 27.59 -73.74 6.62
N ALA A 629 27.27 -72.55 7.11
CA ALA A 629 27.53 -72.16 8.49
C ALA A 629 26.53 -72.79 9.49
N LEU A 630 25.53 -73.57 9.03
CA LEU A 630 24.60 -74.28 9.90
C LEU A 630 25.10 -75.69 10.27
N ARG A 631 24.81 -76.10 11.50
CA ARG A 631 24.93 -77.47 12.01
C ARG A 631 23.53 -77.98 12.34
N VAL A 632 23.22 -79.21 11.91
CA VAL A 632 21.91 -79.84 12.06
C VAL A 632 22.07 -81.15 12.81
N ALA A 633 21.22 -81.40 13.81
CA ALA A 633 21.24 -82.63 14.61
C ALA A 633 19.82 -83.09 15.02
N GLN A 634 19.59 -84.40 15.11
CA GLN A 634 18.39 -84.96 15.73
C GLN A 634 18.60 -84.97 17.26
N GLU A 635 17.77 -84.24 18.00
CA GLU A 635 17.90 -84.12 19.47
C GLU A 635 17.20 -85.25 20.23
N SER A 636 16.19 -85.87 19.61
CA SER A 636 15.41 -86.93 20.24
C SER A 636 15.01 -87.99 19.24
N VAL A 637 15.03 -89.26 19.66
CA VAL A 637 14.57 -90.39 18.83
C VAL A 637 13.09 -90.65 19.14
N PRO A 638 12.17 -90.58 18.14
CA PRO A 638 10.77 -90.88 18.37
C PRO A 638 10.58 -92.36 18.74
N GLN A 639 9.78 -92.61 19.79
CA GLN A 639 9.38 -93.95 20.22
C GLN A 639 7.87 -94.09 20.14
N ALA A 640 7.36 -95.08 19.41
CA ALA A 640 5.91 -95.31 19.30
C ALA A 640 5.59 -96.79 19.11
N ALA A 641 4.54 -97.27 19.77
CA ALA A 641 3.94 -98.56 19.45
C ALA A 641 3.24 -98.49 18.08
N PRO A 642 3.11 -99.62 17.35
CA PRO A 642 2.42 -99.66 16.05
C PRO A 642 1.06 -98.94 16.08
N GLY A 643 0.86 -98.01 15.15
CA GLY A 643 -0.35 -97.19 15.04
C GLY A 643 -0.37 -95.91 15.89
N ALA A 644 0.55 -95.73 16.85
CA ALA A 644 0.66 -94.54 17.69
C ALA A 644 1.53 -93.44 17.05
N THR A 645 1.30 -92.19 17.46
CA THR A 645 2.08 -91.02 17.03
C THR A 645 3.13 -90.63 18.06
N ALA A 646 4.28 -90.16 17.59
CA ALA A 646 5.33 -89.55 18.39
C ALA A 646 5.87 -88.30 17.69
N SER A 647 6.45 -87.38 18.46
CA SER A 647 7.15 -86.21 17.92
C SER A 647 8.61 -86.25 18.30
N PHE A 648 9.45 -85.62 17.50
CA PHE A 648 10.88 -85.49 17.77
C PHE A 648 11.42 -84.15 17.28
N ASN A 649 12.56 -83.75 17.82
CA ASN A 649 13.18 -82.46 17.51
C ASN A 649 14.40 -82.60 16.59
N VAL A 650 14.53 -81.66 15.67
CA VAL A 650 15.73 -81.39 14.87
C VAL A 650 16.25 -80.01 15.25
N GLU A 651 17.47 -79.92 15.76
CA GLU A 651 18.12 -78.67 16.11
C GLU A 651 18.98 -78.15 14.96
N ILE A 652 18.92 -76.85 14.72
CA ILE A 652 19.71 -76.09 13.73
C ILE A 652 20.45 -74.96 14.47
N ARG A 653 21.78 -74.95 14.39
CA ARG A 653 22.67 -73.95 15.03
C ARG A 653 23.67 -73.36 14.05
N SER A 654 24.27 -72.22 14.39
CA SER A 654 25.46 -71.70 13.70
C SER A 654 26.73 -72.41 14.17
N LEU A 655 27.66 -72.72 13.26
CA LEU A 655 28.92 -73.43 13.55
C LEU A 655 29.91 -72.61 14.40
N ASN A 656 29.83 -71.28 14.37
CA ASN A 656 30.75 -70.37 15.08
C ASN A 656 30.05 -69.14 15.69
N ASP A 657 28.76 -69.28 16.04
CA ASP A 657 27.92 -68.17 16.52
C ASP A 657 27.82 -66.96 15.58
N VAL A 658 28.19 -67.13 14.31
CA VAL A 658 28.02 -66.09 13.29
C VAL A 658 26.53 -65.97 12.90
N PRO A 659 26.05 -64.77 12.56
CA PRO A 659 24.74 -64.59 11.95
C PRO A 659 24.61 -65.42 10.67
N VAL A 660 23.57 -66.24 10.58
CA VAL A 660 23.26 -67.03 9.38
C VAL A 660 21.80 -66.78 9.02
N ALA A 661 21.57 -66.21 7.83
CA ALA A 661 20.23 -65.99 7.27
C ALA A 661 20.26 -66.45 5.80
N PRO A 662 19.92 -67.72 5.52
CA PRO A 662 19.98 -68.26 4.16
C PRO A 662 18.75 -67.92 3.32
N GLY A 663 17.72 -67.28 3.89
CA GLY A 663 16.45 -67.05 3.22
C GLY A 663 15.60 -68.32 3.16
N THR A 664 14.41 -68.24 2.55
CA THR A 664 13.51 -69.38 2.45
C THR A 664 14.08 -70.46 1.54
N ILE A 665 14.35 -71.64 2.11
CA ILE A 665 14.88 -72.81 1.41
C ILE A 665 13.99 -74.05 1.62
N GLU A 666 13.99 -74.95 0.64
CA GLU A 666 13.31 -76.24 0.74
C GLU A 666 14.16 -77.25 1.54
N GLN A 667 13.53 -77.93 2.49
CA GLN A 667 14.17 -78.89 3.38
C GLN A 667 13.38 -80.21 3.33
N ARG A 668 14.06 -81.33 3.13
CA ARG A 668 13.40 -82.64 2.92
C ARG A 668 13.78 -83.62 4.03
N PHE A 669 12.78 -84.17 4.69
CA PHE A 669 12.92 -85.15 5.75
C PHE A 669 12.33 -86.48 5.29
N THR A 670 13.09 -87.57 5.38
CA THR A 670 12.62 -88.93 5.09
C THR A 670 12.51 -89.70 6.41
N ALA A 671 11.35 -90.30 6.66
CA ALA A 671 11.07 -91.02 7.89
C ALA A 671 11.89 -92.33 7.95
N PRO A 672 12.37 -92.75 9.14
CA PRO A 672 12.93 -94.08 9.34
C PRO A 672 11.91 -95.17 8.98
N THR A 673 12.39 -96.34 8.58
CA THR A 673 11.52 -97.49 8.29
C THR A 673 10.60 -97.79 9.48
N GLY A 674 9.33 -98.11 9.17
CA GLY A 674 8.28 -98.30 10.18
C GLY A 674 7.56 -97.03 10.60
N PHE A 675 8.00 -95.83 10.16
CA PHE A 675 7.32 -94.56 10.44
C PHE A 675 6.83 -93.84 9.18
N ALA A 676 5.79 -93.02 9.33
CA ALA A 676 5.36 -92.03 8.35
C ALA A 676 5.11 -90.67 9.03
N PHE A 677 5.45 -89.56 8.38
CA PHE A 677 5.13 -88.22 8.87
C PHE A 677 3.62 -87.97 8.83
N THR A 678 3.14 -87.25 9.85
CA THR A 678 1.72 -86.87 9.98
C THR A 678 1.40 -85.49 9.39
N GLY A 679 2.41 -84.77 8.90
CA GLY A 679 2.31 -83.42 8.35
C GLY A 679 2.40 -82.30 9.39
N GLY A 680 2.24 -82.61 10.69
CA GLY A 680 2.43 -81.60 11.74
C GLY A 680 3.90 -81.25 11.97
N ALA A 681 4.28 -80.01 11.70
CA ALA A 681 5.60 -79.46 12.01
C ALA A 681 5.51 -78.02 12.55
N SER A 682 6.33 -77.72 13.56
CA SER A 682 6.45 -76.39 14.17
C SER A 682 7.91 -76.05 14.40
N TYR A 683 8.20 -74.76 14.61
CA TYR A 683 9.53 -74.29 14.96
C TYR A 683 9.52 -73.46 16.25
N GLY A 684 10.66 -73.40 16.91
CA GLY A 684 10.89 -72.53 18.06
C GLY A 684 12.33 -72.07 18.16
N TYR A 685 12.53 -70.79 18.47
CA TYR A 685 13.82 -70.22 18.87
C TYR A 685 13.95 -70.30 20.38
N TYR A 686 15.01 -70.96 20.83
CA TYR A 686 15.29 -71.15 22.25
C TYR A 686 16.38 -70.18 22.70
N TYR A 687 16.33 -69.74 23.96
CA TYR A 687 17.22 -68.72 24.55
C TYR A 687 16.97 -67.26 24.13
N VAL A 688 15.84 -66.98 23.50
CA VAL A 688 15.32 -65.62 23.24
C VAL A 688 14.15 -65.30 24.17
N LYS A 689 13.99 -64.03 24.57
CA LYS A 689 12.87 -63.56 25.41
C LYS A 689 12.13 -62.41 24.72
N PRO A 690 10.82 -62.56 24.43
CA PRO A 690 9.98 -63.76 24.62
C PRO A 690 10.39 -64.92 23.69
N ALA A 691 9.98 -66.15 24.02
CA ALA A 691 10.18 -67.30 23.13
C ALA A 691 9.42 -67.08 21.81
N VAL A 692 10.08 -67.30 20.68
CA VAL A 692 9.47 -67.18 19.35
C VAL A 692 9.17 -68.57 18.83
N THR A 693 7.89 -68.87 18.56
CA THR A 693 7.44 -70.16 18.04
C THR A 693 6.44 -69.95 16.91
N GLY A 694 6.37 -70.88 15.97
CA GLY A 694 5.40 -70.83 14.88
C GLY A 694 5.18 -72.19 14.22
N ASN A 695 4.24 -72.24 13.29
CA ASN A 695 3.99 -73.44 12.48
C ASN A 695 4.84 -73.38 11.21
N LEU A 696 5.32 -74.53 10.75
CA LEU A 696 6.05 -74.64 9.49
C LEU A 696 5.07 -74.94 8.35
N THR A 697 5.34 -74.38 7.18
CA THR A 697 4.64 -74.76 5.95
C THR A 697 5.20 -76.09 5.46
N THR A 698 4.33 -77.10 5.33
CA THR A 698 4.73 -78.47 5.00
C THR A 698 3.91 -79.09 3.89
N ARG A 699 4.52 -80.01 3.14
CA ARG A 699 3.82 -80.96 2.26
C ARG A 699 4.33 -82.39 2.47
N LEU A 700 3.42 -83.36 2.39
CA LEU A 700 3.76 -84.78 2.44
C LEU A 700 3.93 -85.35 1.03
N GLU A 701 4.94 -86.17 0.86
CA GLU A 701 5.23 -86.93 -0.35
C GLU A 701 5.39 -88.43 0.01
N ASP A 702 5.41 -89.30 -0.98
CA ASP A 702 5.67 -90.74 -0.84
C ASP A 702 4.78 -91.45 0.22
N GLY A 703 3.48 -91.12 0.22
CA GLY A 703 2.52 -91.71 1.18
C GLY A 703 2.79 -91.34 2.64
N GLY A 704 3.49 -90.23 2.89
CA GLY A 704 3.90 -89.79 4.23
C GLY A 704 5.33 -90.20 4.60
N ARG A 705 6.06 -90.91 3.73
CA ARG A 705 7.47 -91.24 3.98
C ARG A 705 8.37 -90.01 3.92
N THR A 706 8.02 -89.00 3.11
CA THR A 706 8.80 -87.76 2.97
C THR A 706 7.98 -86.56 3.41
N LEU A 707 8.57 -85.71 4.25
CA LEU A 707 8.03 -84.40 4.65
C LEU A 707 8.93 -83.31 4.04
N VAL A 708 8.34 -82.40 3.28
CA VAL A 708 9.04 -81.22 2.73
C VAL A 708 8.61 -79.99 3.53
N VAL A 709 9.57 -79.20 3.98
CA VAL A 709 9.40 -77.96 4.73
C VAL A 709 9.96 -76.79 3.91
N GLU A 710 9.21 -75.71 3.80
CA GLU A 710 9.67 -74.44 3.21
C GLU A 710 9.74 -73.37 4.30
N SER A 711 10.95 -72.95 4.67
CA SER A 711 11.19 -71.94 5.71
C SER A 711 12.57 -71.30 5.58
N ASP A 712 12.81 -70.18 6.29
CA ASP A 712 14.12 -69.54 6.44
C ASP A 712 14.75 -69.93 7.80
N PRO A 713 15.67 -70.92 7.84
CA PRO A 713 16.34 -71.34 9.07
C PRO A 713 17.45 -70.34 9.47
N HIS A 714 17.05 -69.12 9.80
CA HIS A 714 17.93 -68.06 10.26
C HIS A 714 18.27 -68.23 11.75
N VAL A 715 19.51 -67.92 12.14
CA VAL A 715 20.01 -67.95 13.51
C VAL A 715 21.02 -66.81 13.73
N ASN A 716 21.03 -66.23 14.93
CA ASN A 716 21.95 -65.15 15.34
C ASN A 716 21.87 -63.87 14.47
N THR A 717 20.72 -63.58 13.85
CA THR A 717 20.55 -62.39 13.00
C THR A 717 20.06 -61.18 13.78
N ASP A 718 19.34 -61.39 14.87
CA ASP A 718 18.89 -60.37 15.80
C ASP A 718 18.64 -60.91 17.23
N SER A 719 17.91 -60.15 18.04
CA SER A 719 17.59 -60.53 19.43
C SER A 719 16.50 -61.61 19.57
N THR A 720 15.85 -62.00 18.48
CA THR A 720 14.68 -62.88 18.43
C THR A 720 14.98 -64.28 17.88
N ASP A 721 16.21 -64.51 17.40
CA ASP A 721 16.67 -65.77 16.83
C ASP A 721 18.03 -66.26 17.38
N ALA A 722 18.36 -65.86 18.61
CA ALA A 722 19.65 -66.14 19.24
C ALA A 722 19.88 -67.65 19.48
N THR A 723 21.03 -68.14 19.04
CA THR A 723 21.72 -69.41 19.34
C THR A 723 21.18 -70.73 18.78
N ALA A 724 19.88 -70.99 18.71
CA ALA A 724 19.36 -72.26 18.17
C ALA A 724 17.91 -72.20 17.70
N LEU A 725 17.66 -72.79 16.53
CA LEU A 725 16.33 -73.06 15.97
C LEU A 725 16.01 -74.55 16.13
N LEU A 726 14.87 -74.86 16.73
CA LEU A 726 14.37 -76.24 16.83
C LEU A 726 13.14 -76.42 15.95
N TYR A 727 13.14 -77.49 15.17
CA TYR A 727 11.93 -78.01 14.53
C TYR A 727 11.39 -79.20 15.28
N THR A 728 10.10 -79.17 15.60
CA THR A 728 9.38 -80.31 16.17
C THR A 728 8.54 -80.96 15.08
N LEU A 729 8.89 -82.19 14.71
CA LEU A 729 8.28 -82.97 13.64
C LEU A 729 7.48 -84.14 14.22
N SER A 730 6.31 -84.43 13.64
CA SER A 730 5.43 -85.50 14.14
C SER A 730 5.32 -86.69 13.17
N VAL A 731 5.58 -87.89 13.68
CA VAL A 731 5.53 -89.17 12.96
C VAL A 731 4.53 -90.13 13.59
N ARG A 732 4.10 -91.12 12.82
CA ARG A 732 3.25 -92.23 13.23
C ARG A 732 3.94 -93.55 12.91
N ALA A 733 4.02 -94.45 13.88
CA ALA A 733 4.43 -95.82 13.63
C ALA A 733 3.36 -96.52 12.77
N LEU A 734 3.77 -97.16 11.68
CA LEU A 734 2.86 -97.90 10.81
C LEU A 734 2.21 -99.04 11.59
N PRO A 735 0.93 -99.39 11.34
CA PRO A 735 0.23 -100.43 12.10
C PRO A 735 0.87 -101.83 12.00
N ASP A 736 1.59 -102.07 10.91
CA ASP A 736 2.32 -103.30 10.60
C ASP A 736 3.84 -103.19 10.88
N ALA A 737 4.29 -102.11 11.51
CA ALA A 737 5.70 -101.92 11.85
C ALA A 737 6.18 -102.98 12.86
N THR A 738 7.33 -103.59 12.59
CA THR A 738 7.97 -104.54 13.49
C THR A 738 8.74 -103.80 14.60
N PRO A 739 8.73 -104.29 15.86
CA PRO A 739 9.52 -103.70 16.93
C PRO A 739 11.01 -103.66 16.60
N GLY A 740 11.68 -102.54 16.91
CA GLY A 740 13.10 -102.36 16.62
C GLY A 740 13.52 -100.91 16.40
N SER A 741 14.85 -100.70 16.32
CA SER A 741 15.46 -99.40 15.99
C SER A 741 15.82 -99.33 14.51
N TYR A 742 15.50 -98.22 13.87
CA TYR A 742 15.75 -97.95 12.46
C TYR A 742 16.50 -96.62 12.31
N GLU A 743 17.59 -96.61 11.54
CA GLU A 743 18.48 -95.46 11.35
C GLU A 743 18.59 -95.02 9.88
N ASP A 744 17.64 -95.44 9.05
CA ASP A 744 17.61 -95.21 7.60
C ASP A 744 16.82 -93.95 7.19
N GLY A 745 16.38 -93.15 8.16
CA GLY A 745 15.81 -91.83 7.91
C GLY A 745 16.88 -90.79 7.61
N LYS A 746 16.49 -89.62 7.07
CA LYS A 746 17.43 -88.52 6.77
C LYS A 746 16.77 -87.14 6.75
N ALA A 747 17.54 -86.11 7.10
CA ALA A 747 17.21 -84.70 6.91
C ALA A 747 18.18 -84.06 5.90
N VAL A 748 17.64 -83.37 4.90
CA VAL A 748 18.38 -82.62 3.89
C VAL A 748 17.97 -81.16 3.97
N ILE A 749 18.91 -80.29 4.35
CA ILE A 749 18.68 -78.84 4.55
C ILE A 749 19.62 -78.08 3.62
N GLY A 750 19.08 -77.44 2.58
CA GLY A 750 19.85 -76.69 1.59
C GLY A 750 21.00 -77.51 0.99
N ARG A 751 22.21 -76.94 0.98
CA ARG A 751 23.43 -77.59 0.47
C ARG A 751 24.23 -78.37 1.53
N LEU A 752 23.67 -78.64 2.71
CA LEU A 752 24.32 -79.45 3.75
C LEU A 752 24.35 -80.94 3.36
N ALA A 753 25.35 -81.66 3.91
CA ALA A 753 25.36 -83.11 3.82
C ALA A 753 24.12 -83.72 4.52
N PRO A 754 23.51 -84.80 4.00
CA PRO A 754 22.35 -85.42 4.63
C PRO A 754 22.64 -85.86 6.07
N VAL A 755 21.78 -85.49 7.01
CA VAL A 755 21.88 -85.85 8.43
C VAL A 755 21.01 -87.08 8.70
N PRO A 756 21.54 -88.17 9.29
CA PRO A 756 20.76 -89.37 9.56
C PRO A 756 19.67 -89.10 10.60
N LEU A 757 18.50 -89.71 10.41
CA LEU A 757 17.40 -89.73 11.38
C LEU A 757 17.11 -91.16 11.79
N SER A 758 16.84 -91.34 13.08
CA SER A 758 16.52 -92.63 13.67
C SER A 758 15.13 -92.62 14.31
N GLY A 759 14.55 -93.80 14.51
CA GLY A 759 13.28 -94.03 15.19
C GLY A 759 13.23 -95.41 15.84
N HIS A 760 12.39 -95.57 16.87
CA HIS A 760 12.25 -96.84 17.59
C HIS A 760 10.78 -97.26 17.70
N ILE A 761 10.45 -98.44 17.18
CA ILE A 761 9.13 -99.05 17.29
C ILE A 761 9.11 -99.91 18.56
N LEU A 762 8.17 -99.61 19.47
CA LEU A 762 8.01 -100.28 20.78
C LEU A 762 7.45 -101.70 20.68
#